data_AF-A0A2U1M3H9-F1
#
_entry.id   AF-A0A2U1M3H9-F1
#
_cell.length_a   1.000
_cell.length_b   1.000
_cell.length_c   1.000
_cell.angle_alpha   90.00
_cell.angle_beta   90.00
_cell.angle_gamma   90.00
#
_symmetry.space_group_name_H-M   'P 1'
#
loop_
_entity.id
_entity.type
_entity.pdbx_description
1 polymer ?
#
loop_
_entity_poly.entity_id
_entity_poly.type
_entity_poly.pdbx_seq_one_letter_code
_entity_poly.pdbx_strand_id
1 'polypeptide(L)'
;MEVVKKNSNNNLLSKIATNNGHGENSPYFDGWKAYDANPFNLQRNPGGVIQMGLAENQLCFDLIQKWVEGNANASICTPQGSTDFKETAIFQDYHGLPEFRAAIANFMSQVRGNRVKFDPARIVMSGGATGAHETVAFCLANPGEAFLVPTPYYPGFDRDLRWRTGVELVPVVCESSNNFKITREALETAYDNAVLANIKVKGLLITNPSNPLGTFLDKDTLKDLVSFINEKNIHLVCDEIYAGTVTSGDDFVSIAEVIQEEPTCNLDLIHIVYSLSKDMGFPGFRVGIIYSYNDNVVNIALQLNLVLIQYIQMEVVKKNSNNNLLSKIATNNGHGENSPYFDGWKAYDANPFNLQRNPGGVIQMGLAENQLCFDLIQKWVEGNANASICTPQGSTDFKETAIFQDYHGLPEFRAAIANFMSQVRGNRVKFDPARIVMSGGATGAHETVAFCLANPGEAFLVPTPYYPGFDRDLRWRTGVELVPVVCESSNNFKITREALETAYDNAVLANIKVKGLLITNPSNPLGTFLDKDTLKDLVSFINEKNIHLVCDEIYAGTVTSGDDFVSIAEVIQEEPTCNLDLIHIVYSLSKDMGFPGFRVGIIYSYNDNVVNIARKMSSFGLVSTQTQHMLAAMLSDSKFVENFVSESRVRLANRHDMFTRGLSQVGIGSLESNAGLFIWMDLRRFLKEPTFESEITFWKIIINEIKLNVSPGQSFHCSEPGWYRVCFANMDDETTMIALRRIKTFVLKSKKLEIKTTRQMWQSNQHLRLSSRRLDDMLTPHRMSPHSPLASPLVRAQT
;
A
#
# COMPACT_ATOMS: atom_id res chain seq x y z
N MET A 1 10.76 4.87 -43.23
CA MET A 1 11.42 4.41 -41.98
C MET A 1 10.63 4.76 -40.70
N GLU A 2 9.52 5.52 -40.74
CA GLU A 2 8.72 5.86 -39.54
C GLU A 2 7.65 4.83 -39.12
N VAL A 3 7.31 3.86 -39.97
CA VAL A 3 6.24 2.87 -39.64
C VAL A 3 6.78 1.67 -38.84
N VAL A 4 8.10 1.47 -38.81
CA VAL A 4 8.72 0.30 -38.12
C VAL A 4 9.02 0.59 -36.64
N LYS A 5 9.14 1.86 -36.21
CA LYS A 5 9.39 2.21 -34.79
C LYS A 5 8.17 2.11 -33.87
N LYS A 6 6.93 2.20 -34.40
CA LYS A 6 5.74 2.10 -33.53
C LYS A 6 5.45 0.67 -33.05
N ASN A 7 5.93 -0.36 -33.75
CA ASN A 7 5.69 -1.75 -33.36
C ASN A 7 6.73 -2.34 -32.38
N SER A 8 7.85 -1.66 -32.10
CA SER A 8 8.84 -2.13 -31.11
C SER A 8 8.45 -1.84 -29.65
N ASN A 9 7.56 -0.87 -29.40
CA ASN A 9 7.17 -0.48 -28.04
C ASN A 9 6.20 -1.47 -27.35
N ASN A 10 5.49 -2.32 -28.09
CA ASN A 10 4.57 -3.30 -27.49
C ASN A 10 5.26 -4.42 -26.71
N ASN A 11 6.55 -4.69 -26.93
CA ASN A 11 7.30 -5.70 -26.17
C ASN A 11 7.76 -5.22 -24.78
N LEU A 12 7.66 -3.91 -24.50
CA LEU A 12 8.07 -3.33 -23.23
C LEU A 12 6.97 -3.37 -22.17
N LEU A 13 5.70 -3.32 -22.57
CA LEU A 13 4.56 -3.37 -21.65
C LEU A 13 4.08 -4.80 -21.39
N SER A 14 3.30 -4.98 -20.32
CA SER A 14 2.66 -6.26 -20.03
C SER A 14 1.52 -6.57 -21.02
N LYS A 15 1.11 -7.83 -21.08
CA LYS A 15 -0.08 -8.26 -21.82
C LYS A 15 -1.37 -7.67 -21.23
N ILE A 16 -1.41 -7.45 -19.91
CA ILE A 16 -2.55 -6.81 -19.24
C ILE A 16 -2.68 -5.36 -19.69
N ALA A 17 -1.55 -4.66 -19.86
CA ALA A 17 -1.52 -3.27 -20.28
C ALA A 17 -1.89 -3.06 -21.76
N THR A 18 -1.62 -4.06 -22.60
CA THR A 18 -1.81 -3.97 -24.05
C THR A 18 -3.09 -4.66 -24.54
N ASN A 19 -3.81 -5.38 -23.66
CA ASN A 19 -5.08 -5.99 -24.01
C ASN A 19 -6.24 -4.96 -24.03
N ASN A 20 -7.32 -5.31 -24.72
CA ASN A 20 -8.53 -4.49 -24.79
C ASN A 20 -9.49 -4.74 -23.60
N GLY A 21 -9.05 -5.44 -22.54
CA GLY A 21 -9.88 -5.82 -21.40
C GLY A 21 -10.39 -4.62 -20.59
N HIS A 22 -9.79 -3.44 -20.76
CA HIS A 22 -10.23 -2.20 -20.13
C HIS A 22 -11.58 -1.66 -20.66
N GLY A 23 -12.10 -2.18 -21.77
CA GLY A 23 -13.46 -1.89 -22.25
C GLY A 23 -13.69 -0.53 -22.91
N GLU A 24 -12.84 0.48 -22.71
CA GLU A 24 -13.02 1.84 -23.29
C GLU A 24 -13.08 1.96 -24.82
N ASN A 25 -12.64 0.91 -25.54
CA ASN A 25 -12.78 0.84 -27.00
C ASN A 25 -14.17 0.30 -27.42
N SER A 26 -15.04 -0.04 -26.47
CA SER A 26 -16.42 -0.45 -26.69
C SER A 26 -17.29 0.73 -27.15
N PRO A 27 -18.29 0.50 -28.03
CA PRO A 27 -19.29 1.51 -28.39
C PRO A 27 -20.02 2.12 -27.20
N TYR A 28 -20.07 1.43 -26.06
CA TYR A 28 -20.63 1.97 -24.81
C TYR A 28 -20.00 3.32 -24.41
N PHE A 29 -18.69 3.47 -24.58
CA PHE A 29 -17.97 4.69 -24.19
C PHE A 29 -18.03 5.79 -25.25
N ASP A 30 -18.54 5.54 -26.45
CA ASP A 30 -18.59 6.55 -27.50
C ASP A 30 -19.57 7.68 -27.15
N GLY A 31 -20.67 7.36 -26.45
CA GLY A 31 -21.57 8.37 -25.89
C GLY A 31 -20.90 9.26 -24.85
N TRP A 32 -20.01 8.68 -24.02
CA TRP A 32 -19.25 9.42 -23.03
C TRP A 32 -18.20 10.34 -23.68
N LYS A 33 -17.44 9.82 -24.65
CA LYS A 33 -16.49 10.63 -25.44
C LYS A 33 -17.18 11.78 -26.18
N ALA A 34 -18.38 11.55 -26.73
CA ALA A 34 -19.16 12.59 -27.40
C ALA A 34 -19.63 13.67 -26.42
N TYR A 35 -20.03 13.28 -25.21
CA TYR A 35 -20.36 14.22 -24.14
C TYR A 35 -19.16 15.07 -23.73
N ASP A 36 -18.01 14.44 -23.43
CA ASP A 36 -16.80 15.16 -23.01
C ASP A 36 -16.29 16.13 -24.08
N ALA A 37 -16.38 15.75 -25.35
CA ALA A 37 -15.95 16.58 -26.47
C ALA A 37 -16.88 17.78 -26.73
N ASN A 38 -18.16 17.67 -26.37
CA ASN A 38 -19.16 18.69 -26.67
C ASN A 38 -20.26 18.76 -25.59
N PRO A 39 -19.94 19.10 -24.34
CA PRO A 39 -20.89 19.01 -23.24
C PRO A 39 -21.99 20.07 -23.38
N PHE A 40 -23.24 19.68 -23.15
CA PHE A 40 -24.36 20.61 -23.10
C PHE A 40 -24.17 21.62 -21.97
N ASN A 41 -24.38 22.89 -22.28
CA ASN A 41 -24.50 23.95 -21.30
C ASN A 41 -25.57 24.94 -21.76
N LEU A 42 -26.60 25.17 -20.94
CA LEU A 42 -27.75 25.99 -21.33
C LEU A 42 -27.36 27.39 -21.86
N GLN A 43 -26.29 27.99 -21.36
CA GLN A 43 -25.84 29.33 -21.75
C GLN A 43 -24.69 29.31 -22.75
N ARG A 44 -23.68 28.46 -22.52
CA ARG A 44 -22.42 28.46 -23.28
C ARG A 44 -22.46 27.53 -24.49
N ASN A 45 -23.26 26.46 -24.44
CA ASN A 45 -23.32 25.44 -25.47
C ASN A 45 -24.70 24.72 -25.48
N PRO A 46 -25.79 25.42 -25.85
CA PRO A 46 -27.13 24.84 -25.82
C PRO A 46 -27.33 23.73 -26.87
N GLY A 47 -26.42 23.59 -27.84
CA GLY A 47 -26.40 22.51 -28.83
C GLY A 47 -25.49 21.33 -28.45
N GLY A 48 -24.91 21.35 -27.25
CA GLY A 48 -24.06 20.26 -26.78
C GLY A 48 -24.83 18.97 -26.47
N VAL A 49 -24.09 17.90 -26.28
CA VAL A 49 -24.58 16.58 -25.88
C VAL A 49 -25.02 16.61 -24.42
N ILE A 50 -26.24 16.15 -24.13
CA ILE A 50 -26.74 16.01 -22.75
C ILE A 50 -26.39 14.59 -22.27
N GLN A 51 -25.71 14.48 -21.13
CA GLN A 51 -25.41 13.20 -20.52
C GLN A 51 -26.64 12.62 -19.81
N MET A 52 -27.24 11.57 -20.37
CA MET A 52 -28.33 10.80 -19.76
C MET A 52 -27.98 9.31 -19.56
N GLY A 53 -26.74 8.91 -19.89
CA GLY A 53 -26.28 7.52 -19.80
C GLY A 53 -25.64 7.13 -18.46
N LEU A 54 -25.51 8.07 -17.52
CA LEU A 54 -24.97 7.82 -16.18
C LEU A 54 -26.11 7.71 -15.16
N ALA A 55 -26.18 6.58 -14.45
CA ALA A 55 -27.09 6.40 -13.33
C ALA A 55 -26.55 7.15 -12.10
N GLU A 56 -26.84 8.45 -12.00
CA GLU A 56 -26.39 9.33 -10.92
C GLU A 56 -27.58 9.95 -10.18
N ASN A 57 -27.52 9.94 -8.85
CA ASN A 57 -28.51 10.60 -8.01
C ASN A 57 -28.01 12.00 -7.61
N GLN A 58 -28.62 13.03 -8.20
CA GLN A 58 -28.36 14.43 -7.83
C GLN A 58 -29.49 15.05 -7.00
N LEU A 59 -30.54 14.29 -6.69
CA LEU A 59 -31.78 14.82 -6.13
C LEU A 59 -31.72 15.08 -4.62
N CYS A 60 -30.69 14.57 -3.94
CA CYS A 60 -30.55 14.67 -2.48
C CYS A 60 -29.51 15.71 -2.02
N PHE A 61 -28.85 16.40 -2.94
CA PHE A 61 -27.75 17.31 -2.58
C PHE A 61 -28.20 18.52 -1.77
N ASP A 62 -29.42 19.01 -1.94
CA ASP A 62 -29.99 20.09 -1.13
C ASP A 62 -30.14 19.68 0.34
N LEU A 63 -30.60 18.45 0.60
CA LEU A 63 -30.73 17.88 1.93
C LEU A 63 -29.36 17.71 2.59
N ILE A 64 -28.38 17.20 1.84
CA ILE A 64 -27.02 16.95 2.32
C ILE A 64 -26.31 18.28 2.59
N GLN A 65 -26.41 19.25 1.68
CA GLN A 65 -25.82 20.56 1.85
C GLN A 65 -26.39 21.27 3.09
N LYS A 66 -27.72 21.23 3.26
CA LYS A 66 -28.38 21.76 4.46
C LYS A 66 -27.90 21.06 5.74
N TRP A 67 -27.67 19.75 5.68
CA TRP A 67 -27.10 19.00 6.80
C TRP A 67 -25.67 19.45 7.11
N VAL A 68 -24.80 19.58 6.09
CA VAL A 68 -23.41 20.06 6.23
C VAL A 68 -23.38 21.44 6.87
N GLU A 69 -24.21 22.37 6.40
CA GLU A 69 -24.32 23.74 6.94
C GLU A 69 -24.74 23.74 8.42
N GLY A 70 -25.59 22.80 8.84
CA GLY A 70 -26.01 22.63 10.23
C GLY A 70 -25.04 21.84 11.11
N ASN A 71 -24.03 21.18 10.54
CA ASN A 71 -23.14 20.25 11.25
C ASN A 71 -21.65 20.52 10.95
N ALA A 72 -21.22 21.78 11.09
CA ALA A 72 -19.85 22.19 10.79
C ALA A 72 -18.75 21.34 11.49
N ASN A 73 -19.04 20.80 12.67
CA ASN A 73 -18.11 19.93 13.41
C ASN A 73 -17.83 18.57 12.73
N ALA A 74 -18.58 18.21 11.68
CA ALA A 74 -18.29 17.01 10.88
C ALA A 74 -17.05 17.17 9.98
N SER A 75 -16.51 18.38 9.84
CA SER A 75 -15.31 18.66 9.05
C SER A 75 -14.07 18.80 9.94
N ILE A 76 -12.99 18.14 9.50
CA ILE A 76 -11.64 18.30 10.06
C ILE A 76 -11.04 19.69 9.81
N CYS A 77 -11.66 20.52 8.97
CA CYS A 77 -11.24 21.89 8.67
C CYS A 77 -12.04 22.94 9.47
N THR A 78 -12.21 22.69 10.76
CA THR A 78 -12.82 23.63 11.72
C THR A 78 -11.97 23.67 13.00
N PRO A 79 -12.03 24.72 13.83
CA PRO A 79 -11.30 24.74 15.10
C PRO A 79 -11.62 23.56 16.03
N GLN A 80 -12.84 23.01 15.94
CA GLN A 80 -13.25 21.83 16.70
C GLN A 80 -12.77 20.52 16.06
N GLY A 81 -12.82 20.40 14.73
CA GLY A 81 -12.39 19.19 14.01
C GLY A 81 -10.88 19.12 13.75
N SER A 82 -10.15 20.23 13.86
CA SER A 82 -8.70 20.29 13.65
C SER A 82 -7.92 19.48 14.69
N THR A 83 -8.52 19.23 15.87
CA THR A 83 -7.95 18.33 16.88
C THR A 83 -7.87 16.90 16.39
N ASP A 84 -8.81 16.49 15.54
CA ASP A 84 -8.95 15.12 15.03
C ASP A 84 -8.23 14.95 13.68
N PHE A 85 -7.75 16.07 13.09
CA PHE A 85 -7.04 16.07 11.81
C PHE A 85 -5.82 15.14 11.85
N LYS A 86 -5.00 15.25 12.91
CA LYS A 86 -3.79 14.44 13.04
C LYS A 86 -4.13 12.95 13.07
N GLU A 87 -5.10 12.55 13.90
CA GLU A 87 -5.51 11.14 14.04
C GLU A 87 -6.05 10.58 12.73
N THR A 88 -6.87 11.36 12.02
CA THR A 88 -7.41 11.00 10.71
C THR A 88 -6.31 10.89 9.63
N ALA A 89 -5.40 11.86 9.59
CA ALA A 89 -4.34 11.93 8.59
C ALA A 89 -3.30 10.81 8.73
N ILE A 90 -3.05 10.32 9.95
CA ILE A 90 -2.13 9.19 10.19
C ILE A 90 -2.84 7.83 10.23
N PHE A 91 -4.18 7.80 10.14
CA PHE A 91 -4.94 6.56 10.26
C PHE A 91 -4.58 5.53 9.18
N GLN A 92 -4.21 4.33 9.60
CA GLN A 92 -3.68 3.27 8.73
C GLN A 92 -4.26 1.89 9.03
N ASP A 93 -5.23 1.78 9.93
CA ASP A 93 -5.92 0.50 10.16
C ASP A 93 -6.73 0.11 8.93
N TYR A 94 -6.45 -1.09 8.44
CA TYR A 94 -7.01 -1.61 7.21
C TYR A 94 -8.49 -2.00 7.32
N HIS A 95 -9.00 -2.10 8.54
CA HIS A 95 -10.42 -2.26 8.79
C HIS A 95 -11.23 -1.00 8.47
N GLY A 96 -10.59 0.18 8.43
CA GLY A 96 -11.28 1.46 8.42
C GLY A 96 -11.80 1.86 9.80
N LEU A 97 -12.25 3.11 9.91
CA LEU A 97 -12.73 3.69 11.16
C LEU A 97 -13.91 2.86 11.72
N PRO A 98 -13.83 2.35 12.97
CA PRO A 98 -14.90 1.54 13.58
C PRO A 98 -16.27 2.23 13.57
N GLU A 99 -16.31 3.52 13.89
CA GLU A 99 -17.50 4.36 13.89
C GLU A 99 -18.08 4.52 12.49
N PHE A 100 -17.24 4.59 11.45
CA PHE A 100 -17.70 4.66 10.07
C PHE A 100 -18.32 3.34 9.63
N ARG A 101 -17.68 2.20 9.94
CA ARG A 101 -18.26 0.87 9.66
C ARG A 101 -19.60 0.69 10.37
N ALA A 102 -19.70 1.12 11.63
CA ALA A 102 -20.96 1.09 12.37
C ALA A 102 -22.04 1.97 11.73
N ALA A 103 -21.67 3.18 11.26
CA ALA A 103 -22.58 4.06 10.55
C ALA A 103 -23.06 3.45 9.23
N ILE A 104 -22.16 2.85 8.43
CA ILE A 104 -22.51 2.12 7.20
C ILE A 104 -23.44 0.95 7.48
N ALA A 105 -23.13 0.11 8.48
CA ALA A 105 -23.99 -1.02 8.84
C ALA A 105 -25.42 -0.58 9.22
N ASN A 106 -25.51 0.51 9.98
CA ASN A 106 -26.78 1.11 10.37
C ASN A 106 -27.53 1.68 9.15
N PHE A 107 -26.83 2.40 8.27
CA PHE A 107 -27.40 2.95 7.04
C PHE A 107 -27.92 1.84 6.11
N MET A 108 -27.12 0.81 5.86
CA MET A 108 -27.53 -0.37 5.07
C MET A 108 -28.77 -1.04 5.66
N SER A 109 -28.87 -1.12 7.00
CA SER A 109 -30.05 -1.64 7.69
C SER A 109 -31.28 -0.74 7.48
N GLN A 110 -31.12 0.59 7.61
CA GLN A 110 -32.21 1.56 7.45
C GLN A 110 -32.77 1.60 6.03
N VAL A 111 -31.89 1.56 5.02
CA VAL A 111 -32.27 1.47 3.60
C VAL A 111 -33.16 0.25 3.32
N ARG A 112 -33.00 -0.82 4.11
CA ARG A 112 -33.81 -2.06 4.02
C ARG A 112 -34.93 -2.10 5.07
N GLY A 113 -35.42 -0.94 5.50
CA GLY A 113 -36.53 -0.84 6.47
C GLY A 113 -36.24 -1.45 7.84
N ASN A 114 -34.96 -1.60 8.22
CA ASN A 114 -34.50 -2.34 9.40
C ASN A 114 -34.90 -3.82 9.47
N ARG A 115 -35.33 -4.42 8.35
CA ARG A 115 -35.68 -5.85 8.27
C ARG A 115 -34.45 -6.75 8.45
N VAL A 116 -33.26 -6.24 8.13
CA VAL A 116 -31.97 -6.90 8.34
C VAL A 116 -31.04 -6.01 9.16
N LYS A 117 -30.15 -6.64 9.92
CA LYS A 117 -29.01 -5.98 10.58
C LYS A 117 -27.70 -6.50 10.00
N PHE A 118 -26.76 -5.58 9.79
CA PHE A 118 -25.41 -5.88 9.32
C PHE A 118 -24.42 -5.78 10.48
N ASP A 119 -23.48 -6.72 10.55
CA ASP A 119 -22.37 -6.67 11.51
C ASP A 119 -21.25 -5.76 10.99
N PRO A 120 -20.90 -4.66 11.69
CA PRO A 120 -19.80 -3.79 11.29
C PRO A 120 -18.46 -4.51 11.13
N ALA A 121 -18.21 -5.61 11.86
CA ALA A 121 -16.96 -6.36 11.77
C ALA A 121 -16.81 -7.11 10.42
N ARG A 122 -17.91 -7.33 9.70
CA ARG A 122 -17.95 -8.01 8.38
C ARG A 122 -17.87 -7.03 7.21
N ILE A 123 -17.84 -5.73 7.47
CA ILE A 123 -17.71 -4.68 6.46
C ILE A 123 -16.24 -4.48 6.12
N VAL A 124 -15.93 -4.62 4.84
CA VAL A 124 -14.64 -4.27 4.25
C VAL A 124 -14.83 -3.06 3.34
N MET A 125 -14.09 -1.99 3.61
CA MET A 125 -14.14 -0.73 2.88
C MET A 125 -13.19 -0.78 1.67
N SER A 126 -13.59 -0.29 0.49
CA SER A 126 -12.78 -0.30 -0.75
C SER A 126 -12.89 1.03 -1.52
N GLY A 127 -12.04 1.22 -2.55
CA GLY A 127 -11.98 2.41 -3.41
C GLY A 127 -13.16 2.57 -4.38
N GLY A 128 -14.38 2.57 -3.87
CA GLY A 128 -15.63 2.57 -4.63
C GLY A 128 -16.10 1.17 -5.02
N ALA A 129 -17.30 1.07 -5.60
CA ALA A 129 -17.87 -0.21 -6.02
C ALA A 129 -16.98 -0.98 -7.01
N THR A 130 -16.28 -0.28 -7.91
CA THR A 130 -15.32 -0.90 -8.84
C THR A 130 -14.18 -1.64 -8.10
N GLY A 131 -13.60 -1.03 -7.05
CA GLY A 131 -12.59 -1.70 -6.22
C GLY A 131 -13.18 -2.85 -5.40
N ALA A 132 -14.44 -2.75 -4.98
CA ALA A 132 -15.16 -3.82 -4.27
C ALA A 132 -15.32 -5.07 -5.16
N HIS A 133 -15.83 -4.89 -6.38
CA HIS A 133 -16.01 -5.97 -7.36
C HIS A 133 -14.69 -6.68 -7.68
N GLU A 134 -13.64 -5.90 -7.94
CA GLU A 134 -12.32 -6.46 -8.23
C GLU A 134 -11.75 -7.27 -7.07
N THR A 135 -11.85 -6.74 -5.85
CA THR A 135 -11.35 -7.42 -4.65
C THR A 135 -12.08 -8.75 -4.43
N VAL A 136 -13.41 -8.75 -4.60
CA VAL A 136 -14.22 -9.98 -4.54
C VAL A 136 -13.80 -10.97 -5.62
N ALA A 137 -13.54 -10.53 -6.85
CA ALA A 137 -13.06 -11.43 -7.91
C ALA A 137 -11.71 -12.07 -7.56
N PHE A 138 -10.74 -11.29 -7.06
CA PHE A 138 -9.46 -11.83 -6.58
C PHE A 138 -9.62 -12.81 -5.41
N CYS A 139 -10.61 -12.63 -4.53
CA CYS A 139 -10.90 -13.58 -3.46
C CYS A 139 -11.45 -14.92 -3.98
N LEU A 140 -12.34 -14.87 -4.96
CA LEU A 140 -13.23 -16.00 -5.27
C LEU A 140 -12.81 -16.83 -6.49
N ALA A 141 -12.07 -16.24 -7.44
CA ALA A 141 -11.77 -16.89 -8.71
C ALA A 141 -10.32 -16.69 -9.16
N ASN A 142 -9.79 -17.68 -9.88
CA ASN A 142 -8.50 -17.62 -10.54
C ASN A 142 -8.65 -17.12 -11.99
N PRO A 143 -7.56 -16.63 -12.61
CA PRO A 143 -7.57 -16.34 -14.05
C PRO A 143 -8.06 -17.54 -14.87
N GLY A 144 -9.00 -17.29 -15.79
CA GLY A 144 -9.66 -18.30 -16.64
C GLY A 144 -10.85 -19.02 -15.99
N GLU A 145 -11.10 -18.86 -14.69
CA GLU A 145 -12.36 -19.25 -14.05
C GLU A 145 -13.43 -18.15 -14.26
N ALA A 146 -14.71 -18.46 -14.04
CA ALA A 146 -15.80 -17.58 -14.46
C ALA A 146 -16.87 -17.26 -13.41
N PHE A 147 -17.51 -16.10 -13.57
CA PHE A 147 -18.82 -15.78 -12.98
C PHE A 147 -19.93 -15.87 -14.03
N LEU A 148 -21.08 -16.41 -13.64
CA LEU A 148 -22.32 -16.25 -14.38
C LEU A 148 -22.85 -14.82 -14.17
N VAL A 149 -23.36 -14.18 -15.23
CA VAL A 149 -23.91 -12.82 -15.16
C VAL A 149 -25.19 -12.71 -15.99
N PRO A 150 -26.37 -12.45 -15.38
CA PRO A 150 -27.63 -12.23 -16.11
C PRO A 150 -27.59 -11.05 -17.07
N THR A 151 -28.04 -11.24 -18.31
CA THR A 151 -28.08 -10.18 -19.33
C THR A 151 -29.48 -9.56 -19.46
N PRO A 152 -29.60 -8.24 -19.65
CA PRO A 152 -28.51 -7.26 -19.72
C PRO A 152 -27.92 -6.93 -18.33
N TYR A 153 -26.63 -6.61 -18.29
CA TYR A 153 -25.91 -6.20 -17.07
C TYR A 153 -25.11 -4.92 -17.30
N TYR A 154 -24.59 -4.36 -16.20
CA TYR A 154 -23.72 -3.18 -16.23
C TYR A 154 -22.41 -3.45 -17.01
N PRO A 155 -22.17 -2.77 -18.16
CA PRO A 155 -21.02 -3.06 -19.02
C PRO A 155 -19.65 -2.85 -18.35
N GLY A 156 -19.58 -2.10 -17.25
CA GLY A 156 -18.35 -1.92 -16.50
C GLY A 156 -17.84 -3.20 -15.83
N PHE A 157 -18.68 -4.23 -15.65
CA PHE A 157 -18.26 -5.52 -15.10
C PHE A 157 -17.17 -6.20 -15.93
N ASP A 158 -17.16 -6.03 -17.25
CA ASP A 158 -16.08 -6.57 -18.09
C ASP A 158 -14.72 -5.99 -17.71
N ARG A 159 -14.65 -4.67 -17.45
CA ARG A 159 -13.44 -4.02 -16.95
C ARG A 159 -13.15 -4.41 -15.50
N ASP A 160 -14.16 -4.27 -14.64
CA ASP A 160 -14.01 -4.32 -13.19
C ASP A 160 -13.64 -5.72 -12.68
N LEU A 161 -14.09 -6.76 -13.39
CA LEU A 161 -13.83 -8.15 -13.03
C LEU A 161 -12.79 -8.80 -13.92
N ARG A 162 -12.80 -8.59 -15.25
CA ARG A 162 -11.91 -9.38 -16.13
C ARG A 162 -10.51 -8.80 -16.23
N TRP A 163 -10.36 -7.47 -16.30
CA TRP A 163 -9.15 -6.86 -16.86
C TRP A 163 -7.86 -7.21 -16.10
N ARG A 164 -7.84 -7.02 -14.77
CA ARG A 164 -6.66 -7.33 -13.93
C ARG A 164 -6.69 -8.72 -13.31
N THR A 165 -7.87 -9.30 -13.12
CA THR A 165 -8.00 -10.61 -12.46
C THR A 165 -7.92 -11.79 -13.43
N GLY A 166 -8.20 -11.56 -14.72
CA GLY A 166 -8.30 -12.60 -15.74
C GLY A 166 -9.52 -13.51 -15.59
N VAL A 167 -10.48 -13.16 -14.73
CA VAL A 167 -11.74 -13.89 -14.57
C VAL A 167 -12.65 -13.65 -15.77
N GLU A 168 -13.36 -14.69 -16.21
CA GLU A 168 -14.30 -14.62 -17.33
C GLU A 168 -15.72 -14.34 -16.84
N LEU A 169 -16.55 -13.73 -17.70
CA LEU A 169 -17.99 -13.58 -17.45
C LEU A 169 -18.76 -14.41 -18.48
N VAL A 170 -19.59 -15.33 -17.98
CA VAL A 170 -20.47 -16.17 -18.77
C VAL A 170 -21.88 -15.58 -18.71
N PRO A 171 -22.44 -15.12 -19.85
CA PRO A 171 -23.76 -14.52 -19.86
C PRO A 171 -24.86 -15.55 -19.57
N VAL A 172 -25.77 -15.20 -18.66
CA VAL A 172 -27.04 -15.90 -18.47
C VAL A 172 -28.09 -15.13 -19.26
N VAL A 173 -28.58 -15.73 -20.35
CA VAL A 173 -29.47 -15.06 -21.29
C VAL A 173 -30.87 -14.93 -20.68
N CYS A 174 -31.25 -13.72 -20.26
CA CYS A 174 -32.62 -13.39 -19.85
C CYS A 174 -33.36 -12.75 -21.03
N GLU A 175 -34.55 -13.25 -21.34
CA GLU A 175 -35.30 -12.84 -22.53
C GLU A 175 -36.21 -11.65 -22.26
N SER A 176 -36.35 -10.75 -23.25
CA SER A 176 -37.33 -9.66 -23.16
C SER A 176 -38.78 -10.18 -23.10
N SER A 177 -39.03 -11.40 -23.62
CA SER A 177 -40.36 -12.04 -23.65
C SER A 177 -40.97 -12.23 -22.26
N ASN A 178 -40.14 -12.34 -21.21
CA ASN A 178 -40.57 -12.52 -19.83
C ASN A 178 -40.15 -11.35 -18.92
N ASN A 179 -39.87 -10.17 -19.51
CA ASN A 179 -39.33 -8.98 -18.83
C ASN A 179 -37.94 -9.22 -18.22
N PHE A 180 -37.06 -9.96 -18.90
CA PHE A 180 -35.69 -10.23 -18.48
C PHE A 180 -35.60 -10.92 -17.10
N LYS A 181 -36.56 -11.77 -16.77
CA LYS A 181 -36.51 -12.55 -15.54
C LYS A 181 -35.33 -13.53 -15.58
N ILE A 182 -34.62 -13.63 -14.45
CA ILE A 182 -33.61 -14.66 -14.25
C ILE A 182 -34.36 -15.97 -13.96
N THR A 183 -34.25 -16.96 -14.84
CA THR A 183 -34.92 -18.25 -14.68
C THR A 183 -33.92 -19.34 -14.34
N ARG A 184 -34.38 -20.37 -13.62
CA ARG A 184 -33.58 -21.57 -13.34
C ARG A 184 -33.02 -22.21 -14.61
N GLU A 185 -33.85 -22.33 -15.64
CA GLU A 185 -33.46 -22.92 -16.93
C GLU A 185 -32.31 -22.15 -17.59
N ALA A 186 -32.35 -20.81 -17.57
CA ALA A 186 -31.27 -20.01 -18.14
C ALA A 186 -29.96 -20.15 -17.36
N LEU A 187 -30.04 -20.21 -16.02
CA LEU A 187 -28.89 -20.43 -15.14
C LEU A 187 -28.25 -21.80 -15.38
N GLU A 188 -29.05 -22.87 -15.43
CA GLU A 188 -28.59 -24.23 -15.72
C GLU A 188 -27.93 -24.30 -17.09
N THR A 189 -28.59 -23.74 -18.12
CA THR A 189 -28.07 -23.72 -19.49
C THR A 189 -26.70 -23.02 -19.56
N ALA A 190 -26.57 -21.84 -18.93
CA ALA A 190 -25.31 -21.11 -18.91
C ALA A 190 -24.20 -21.86 -18.16
N TYR A 191 -24.54 -22.46 -17.01
CA TYR A 191 -23.61 -23.26 -16.22
C TYR A 191 -23.13 -24.49 -16.99
N ASP A 192 -24.05 -25.27 -17.57
CA ASP A 192 -23.73 -26.48 -18.31
C ASP A 192 -22.91 -26.16 -19.57
N ASN A 193 -23.22 -25.07 -20.27
CA ASN A 193 -22.41 -24.58 -21.39
C ASN A 193 -20.99 -24.20 -20.97
N ALA A 194 -20.82 -23.54 -19.81
CA ALA A 194 -19.49 -23.23 -19.29
C ALA A 194 -18.71 -24.51 -18.94
N VAL A 195 -19.37 -25.48 -18.30
CA VAL A 195 -18.76 -26.78 -17.98
C VAL A 195 -18.37 -27.54 -19.25
N LEU A 196 -19.22 -27.55 -20.28
CA LEU A 196 -18.92 -28.14 -21.59
C LEU A 196 -17.73 -27.45 -22.28
N ALA A 197 -17.58 -26.14 -22.10
CA ALA A 197 -16.43 -25.38 -22.57
C ALA A 197 -15.17 -25.55 -21.69
N ASN A 198 -15.21 -26.41 -20.67
CA ASN A 198 -14.15 -26.62 -19.68
C ASN A 198 -13.79 -25.34 -18.90
N ILE A 199 -14.77 -24.47 -18.69
CA ILE A 199 -14.67 -23.26 -17.88
C ILE A 199 -15.26 -23.56 -16.51
N LYS A 200 -14.46 -23.40 -15.46
CA LYS A 200 -14.91 -23.61 -14.08
C LYS A 200 -15.66 -22.37 -13.58
N VAL A 201 -16.95 -22.54 -13.33
CA VAL A 201 -17.79 -21.50 -12.74
C VAL A 201 -17.54 -21.41 -11.24
N LYS A 202 -17.30 -20.20 -10.76
CA LYS A 202 -16.97 -19.88 -9.35
C LYS A 202 -18.06 -19.11 -8.65
N GLY A 203 -18.90 -18.40 -9.37
CA GLY A 203 -20.04 -17.72 -8.79
C GLY A 203 -21.06 -17.22 -9.80
N LEU A 204 -22.11 -16.63 -9.25
CA LEU A 204 -23.14 -15.87 -9.92
C LEU A 204 -23.05 -14.42 -9.42
N LEU A 205 -22.93 -13.45 -10.33
CA LEU A 205 -22.99 -12.03 -10.02
C LEU A 205 -24.32 -11.48 -10.52
N ILE A 206 -25.05 -10.84 -9.62
CA ILE A 206 -26.30 -10.15 -9.93
C ILE A 206 -26.23 -8.69 -9.46
N THR A 207 -27.00 -7.82 -10.10
CA THR A 207 -27.26 -6.46 -9.60
C THR A 207 -28.73 -6.37 -9.22
N ASN A 208 -29.02 -6.02 -7.97
CA ASN A 208 -30.37 -5.94 -7.43
C ASN A 208 -30.52 -4.75 -6.46
N PRO A 209 -31.21 -3.65 -6.84
CA PRO A 209 -31.92 -3.42 -8.10
C PRO A 209 -31.01 -3.42 -9.34
N SER A 210 -31.55 -3.86 -10.47
CA SER A 210 -30.82 -4.08 -11.73
C SER A 210 -30.38 -2.79 -12.41
N ASN A 211 -29.13 -2.78 -12.86
CA ASN A 211 -28.60 -1.88 -13.87
C ASN A 211 -28.26 -2.73 -15.11
N PRO A 212 -28.95 -2.56 -16.26
CA PRO A 212 -29.65 -1.35 -16.68
C PRO A 212 -31.18 -1.35 -16.55
N LEU A 213 -31.82 -2.40 -16.03
CA LEU A 213 -33.27 -2.55 -16.15
C LEU A 213 -34.10 -1.63 -15.24
N GLY A 214 -33.53 -1.16 -14.12
CA GLY A 214 -34.26 -0.38 -13.12
C GLY A 214 -35.32 -1.16 -12.36
N THR A 215 -35.34 -2.50 -12.49
CA THR A 215 -36.22 -3.41 -11.76
C THR A 215 -35.45 -4.12 -10.64
N PHE A 216 -36.13 -4.57 -9.59
CA PHE A 216 -35.54 -5.44 -8.58
C PHE A 216 -36.15 -6.84 -8.66
N LEU A 217 -35.42 -7.81 -8.13
CA LEU A 217 -35.84 -9.21 -8.11
C LEU A 217 -36.86 -9.45 -7.01
N ASP A 218 -37.90 -10.22 -7.33
CA ASP A 218 -38.84 -10.69 -6.32
C ASP A 218 -38.21 -11.75 -5.40
N LYS A 219 -38.84 -11.95 -4.24
CA LYS A 219 -38.34 -12.83 -3.20
C LYS A 219 -38.21 -14.29 -3.65
N ASP A 220 -39.15 -14.76 -4.45
CA ASP A 220 -39.15 -16.15 -4.96
C ASP A 220 -37.98 -16.37 -5.92
N THR A 221 -37.69 -15.39 -6.78
CA THR A 221 -36.51 -15.41 -7.64
C THR A 221 -35.23 -15.48 -6.80
N LEU A 222 -35.08 -14.62 -5.78
CA LEU A 222 -33.90 -14.65 -4.91
C LEU A 222 -33.73 -16.00 -4.17
N LYS A 223 -34.83 -16.63 -3.74
CA LYS A 223 -34.81 -17.98 -3.15
C LYS A 223 -34.32 -19.03 -4.14
N ASP A 224 -34.80 -18.98 -5.38
CA ASP A 224 -34.35 -19.88 -6.45
C ASP A 224 -32.85 -19.69 -6.77
N LEU A 225 -32.35 -18.45 -6.74
CA LEU A 225 -30.90 -18.18 -6.86
C LEU A 225 -30.11 -18.82 -5.71
N VAL A 226 -30.59 -18.71 -4.46
CA VAL A 226 -29.96 -19.36 -3.30
C VAL A 226 -29.97 -20.88 -3.44
N SER A 227 -31.06 -21.47 -3.94
CA SER A 227 -31.11 -22.92 -4.23
C SER A 227 -30.07 -23.28 -5.29
N PHE A 228 -30.01 -22.56 -6.40
CA PHE A 228 -29.08 -22.82 -7.50
C PHE A 228 -27.62 -22.76 -7.04
N ILE A 229 -27.21 -21.70 -6.33
CA ILE A 229 -25.82 -21.55 -5.89
C ILE A 229 -25.42 -22.59 -4.84
N ASN A 230 -26.36 -23.02 -3.98
CA ASN A 230 -26.14 -24.13 -3.06
C ASN A 230 -25.95 -25.46 -3.81
N GLU A 231 -26.80 -25.76 -4.79
CA GLU A 231 -26.75 -27.00 -5.56
C GLU A 231 -25.48 -27.12 -6.41
N LYS A 232 -25.04 -26.01 -7.02
CA LYS A 232 -23.80 -25.96 -7.80
C LYS A 232 -22.56 -25.71 -6.94
N ASN A 233 -22.75 -25.35 -5.67
CA ASN A 233 -21.69 -24.99 -4.72
C ASN A 233 -20.76 -23.89 -5.27
N ILE A 234 -21.37 -22.80 -5.74
CA ILE A 234 -20.72 -21.60 -6.27
C ILE A 234 -21.12 -20.37 -5.46
N HIS A 235 -20.34 -19.29 -5.51
CA HIS A 235 -20.62 -18.07 -4.76
C HIS A 235 -21.77 -17.25 -5.38
N LEU A 236 -22.49 -16.46 -4.58
CA LEU A 236 -23.41 -15.41 -5.01
C LEU A 236 -22.85 -14.05 -4.60
N VAL A 237 -22.57 -13.20 -5.58
CA VAL A 237 -22.22 -11.79 -5.37
C VAL A 237 -23.44 -10.95 -5.75
N CYS A 238 -24.05 -10.29 -4.77
CA CYS A 238 -25.19 -9.41 -4.97
C CYS A 238 -24.72 -7.95 -4.91
N ASP A 239 -24.67 -7.28 -6.06
CA ASP A 239 -24.46 -5.85 -6.15
C ASP A 239 -25.77 -5.13 -5.83
N GLU A 240 -25.87 -4.60 -4.60
CA GLU A 240 -27.07 -3.94 -4.07
C GLU A 240 -26.91 -2.41 -4.00
N ILE A 241 -26.00 -1.82 -4.77
CA ILE A 241 -25.66 -0.38 -4.68
C ILE A 241 -26.83 0.59 -4.89
N TYR A 242 -27.96 0.12 -5.45
CA TYR A 242 -29.17 0.90 -5.70
C TYR A 242 -30.28 0.69 -4.65
N ALA A 243 -30.01 -0.04 -3.56
CA ALA A 243 -31.04 -0.42 -2.57
C ALA A 243 -31.82 0.79 -2.00
N GLY A 244 -31.20 1.97 -1.89
CA GLY A 244 -31.83 3.20 -1.39
C GLY A 244 -32.50 4.06 -2.46
N THR A 245 -32.52 3.63 -3.72
CA THR A 245 -33.09 4.39 -4.86
C THR A 245 -34.33 3.74 -5.49
N VAL A 246 -35.05 2.93 -4.72
CA VAL A 246 -36.29 2.27 -5.17
C VAL A 246 -37.49 3.21 -5.06
N THR A 247 -38.23 3.41 -6.16
CA THR A 247 -39.31 4.41 -6.27
C THR A 247 -40.72 3.84 -6.19
N SER A 248 -40.89 2.52 -6.33
CA SER A 248 -42.19 1.85 -6.19
C SER A 248 -42.59 1.72 -4.72
N GLY A 249 -43.90 1.70 -4.43
CA GLY A 249 -44.41 1.39 -3.09
C GLY A 249 -44.22 -0.08 -2.66
N ASP A 250 -43.67 -0.91 -3.54
CA ASP A 250 -43.25 -2.28 -3.24
C ASP A 250 -41.89 -2.26 -2.52
N ASP A 251 -41.78 -3.01 -1.42
CA ASP A 251 -40.56 -3.09 -0.62
C ASP A 251 -39.47 -3.87 -1.39
N PHE A 252 -38.35 -3.20 -1.68
CA PHE A 252 -37.10 -3.85 -2.10
C PHE A 252 -36.75 -5.01 -1.16
N VAL A 253 -36.43 -6.18 -1.71
CA VAL A 253 -35.98 -7.35 -0.95
C VAL A 253 -34.48 -7.54 -1.16
N SER A 254 -33.70 -7.42 -0.09
CA SER A 254 -32.26 -7.73 -0.10
C SER A 254 -32.03 -9.24 -0.05
N ILE A 255 -30.93 -9.72 -0.62
CA ILE A 255 -30.51 -11.12 -0.44
C ILE A 255 -30.32 -11.44 1.06
N ALA A 256 -29.92 -10.44 1.85
CA ALA A 256 -29.72 -10.58 3.28
C ALA A 256 -31.02 -10.87 4.05
N GLU A 257 -32.18 -10.48 3.52
CA GLU A 257 -33.51 -10.83 4.07
C GLU A 257 -33.83 -12.29 3.76
N VAL A 258 -33.57 -12.71 2.52
CA VAL A 258 -33.90 -14.05 2.03
C VAL A 258 -33.15 -15.12 2.80
N ILE A 259 -31.84 -14.95 3.01
CA ILE A 259 -31.02 -15.95 3.70
C ILE A 259 -31.34 -16.10 5.20
N GLN A 260 -32.03 -15.13 5.82
CA GLN A 260 -32.54 -15.28 7.19
C GLN A 260 -33.71 -16.26 7.26
N GLU A 261 -34.44 -16.43 6.16
CA GLU A 261 -35.60 -17.32 6.05
C GLU A 261 -35.27 -18.69 5.43
N GLU A 262 -34.08 -18.84 4.85
CA GLU A 262 -33.61 -20.05 4.19
C GLU A 262 -32.54 -20.76 5.03
N PRO A 263 -32.92 -21.59 6.03
CA PRO A 263 -31.98 -22.21 6.97
C PRO A 263 -31.01 -23.20 6.33
N THR A 264 -31.26 -23.63 5.09
CA THR A 264 -30.39 -24.49 4.29
C THR A 264 -29.38 -23.70 3.46
N CYS A 265 -29.44 -22.36 3.45
CA CYS A 265 -28.49 -21.50 2.76
C CYS A 265 -27.07 -21.70 3.32
N ASN A 266 -26.11 -21.99 2.44
CA ASN A 266 -24.71 -21.93 2.83
C ASN A 266 -24.24 -20.47 2.84
N LEU A 267 -24.24 -19.85 4.03
CA LEU A 267 -23.88 -18.44 4.20
C LEU A 267 -22.47 -18.12 3.68
N ASP A 268 -21.53 -19.07 3.69
CA ASP A 268 -20.16 -18.87 3.20
C ASP A 268 -20.10 -18.57 1.69
N LEU A 269 -21.19 -18.77 0.95
CA LEU A 269 -21.31 -18.48 -0.47
C LEU A 269 -21.84 -17.07 -0.75
N ILE A 270 -22.30 -16.32 0.26
CA ILE A 270 -23.04 -15.07 0.06
C ILE A 270 -22.16 -13.84 0.31
N HIS A 271 -22.15 -12.94 -0.67
CA HIS A 271 -21.40 -11.69 -0.65
C HIS A 271 -22.28 -10.55 -1.18
N ILE A 272 -22.22 -9.39 -0.54
CA ILE A 272 -22.95 -8.18 -0.93
C ILE A 272 -21.93 -7.09 -1.27
N VAL A 273 -22.07 -6.50 -2.44
CA VAL A 273 -21.35 -5.27 -2.82
C VAL A 273 -22.31 -4.10 -2.66
N TYR A 274 -21.82 -3.01 -2.05
CA TYR A 274 -22.59 -1.80 -1.80
C TYR A 274 -21.71 -0.55 -1.93
N SER A 275 -22.32 0.63 -2.00
CA SER A 275 -21.61 1.91 -2.15
C SER A 275 -22.56 3.07 -1.88
N LEU A 276 -22.01 4.21 -1.44
CA LEU A 276 -22.76 5.46 -1.30
C LEU A 276 -22.90 6.24 -2.63
N SER A 277 -22.31 5.73 -3.71
CA SER A 277 -22.25 6.43 -5.00
C SER A 277 -23.62 6.66 -5.64
N LYS A 278 -24.59 5.76 -5.42
CA LYS A 278 -25.92 5.83 -6.04
C LYS A 278 -26.99 6.30 -5.05
N ASP A 279 -26.98 5.76 -3.84
CA ASP A 279 -27.97 6.14 -2.83
C ASP A 279 -27.75 7.57 -2.29
N MET A 280 -26.50 8.03 -2.14
CA MET A 280 -26.18 9.38 -1.65
C MET A 280 -25.60 10.30 -2.72
N GLY A 281 -25.36 9.81 -3.94
CA GLY A 281 -24.77 10.61 -5.01
C GLY A 281 -23.29 10.96 -4.78
N PHE A 282 -22.52 10.11 -4.07
CA PHE A 282 -21.11 10.36 -3.73
C PHE A 282 -20.10 9.48 -4.51
N PRO A 283 -20.14 9.38 -5.86
CA PRO A 283 -19.18 8.57 -6.59
C PRO A 283 -17.73 9.08 -6.45
N GLY A 284 -17.52 10.38 -6.19
CA GLY A 284 -16.22 10.99 -6.00
C GLY A 284 -15.55 10.71 -4.65
N PHE A 285 -16.33 10.36 -3.62
CA PHE A 285 -15.79 10.04 -2.29
C PHE A 285 -15.11 8.66 -2.25
N ARG A 286 -15.32 7.84 -3.29
CA ARG A 286 -14.70 6.52 -3.46
C ARG A 286 -14.99 5.55 -2.31
N VAL A 287 -16.23 5.54 -1.81
CA VAL A 287 -16.68 4.59 -0.77
C VAL A 287 -17.31 3.37 -1.40
N GLY A 288 -16.59 2.25 -1.39
CA GLY A 288 -17.08 0.91 -1.75
C GLY A 288 -17.14 0.02 -0.53
N ILE A 289 -18.09 -0.91 -0.50
CA ILE A 289 -18.35 -1.79 0.63
C ILE A 289 -18.47 -3.21 0.12
N ILE A 290 -17.75 -4.12 0.76
CA ILE A 290 -17.94 -5.56 0.65
C ILE A 290 -18.46 -6.03 2.00
N TYR A 291 -19.62 -6.67 2.01
CA TYR A 291 -20.12 -7.39 3.17
C TYR A 291 -20.15 -8.88 2.84
N SER A 292 -19.47 -9.70 3.63
CA SER A 292 -19.48 -11.14 3.43
C SER A 292 -19.80 -11.90 4.70
N TYR A 293 -20.62 -12.94 4.54
CA TYR A 293 -20.88 -13.91 5.59
C TYR A 293 -19.75 -14.95 5.73
N ASN A 294 -18.79 -14.95 4.80
CA ASN A 294 -17.61 -15.81 4.83
C ASN A 294 -16.43 -15.08 5.49
N ASP A 295 -16.03 -15.53 6.68
CA ASP A 295 -14.95 -14.91 7.47
C ASP A 295 -13.60 -14.91 6.73
N ASN A 296 -13.33 -15.95 5.91
CA ASN A 296 -12.12 -16.00 5.11
C ASN A 296 -12.12 -14.90 4.04
N VAL A 297 -13.25 -14.69 3.36
CA VAL A 297 -13.37 -13.62 2.36
C VAL A 297 -13.24 -12.24 3.01
N VAL A 298 -13.80 -12.02 4.21
CA VAL A 298 -13.61 -10.77 4.96
C VAL A 298 -12.12 -10.53 5.21
N ASN A 299 -11.41 -11.50 5.80
CA ASN A 299 -9.99 -11.37 6.13
C ASN A 299 -9.10 -11.15 4.90
N ILE A 300 -9.35 -11.93 3.83
CA ILE A 300 -8.56 -11.85 2.60
C ILE A 300 -8.85 -10.53 1.86
N ALA A 301 -10.11 -10.11 1.81
CA ALA A 301 -10.48 -8.82 1.20
C ALA A 301 -9.83 -7.65 1.95
N LEU A 302 -9.78 -7.68 3.28
CA LEU A 302 -9.07 -6.69 4.10
C LEU A 302 -7.58 -6.59 3.71
N GLN A 303 -6.94 -7.74 3.48
CA GLN A 303 -5.53 -7.79 3.07
C GLN A 303 -5.31 -7.34 1.62
N LEU A 304 -6.18 -7.73 0.68
CA LEU A 304 -6.05 -7.39 -0.75
C LEU A 304 -6.33 -5.91 -1.02
N ASN A 305 -7.05 -5.24 -0.13
CA ASN A 305 -7.50 -3.88 -0.35
C ASN A 305 -6.38 -2.88 -0.16
N LEU A 306 -5.62 -2.66 -1.24
CA LEU A 306 -4.47 -1.76 -1.28
C LEU A 306 -4.80 -0.30 -0.90
N VAL A 307 -6.08 0.07 -0.89
CA VAL A 307 -6.55 1.39 -0.46
C VAL A 307 -6.46 1.56 1.06
N LEU A 308 -6.15 0.51 1.85
CA LEU A 308 -6.24 0.59 3.30
C LEU A 308 -5.07 0.00 4.11
N ILE A 309 -3.96 -0.39 3.50
CA ILE A 309 -3.03 -1.25 4.24
C ILE A 309 -1.87 -0.50 4.92
N GLN A 310 -1.80 -0.59 6.25
CA GLN A 310 -0.57 -1.04 6.90
C GLN A 310 -0.79 -1.90 8.18
N TYR A 311 -0.57 -3.22 8.03
CA TYR A 311 0.06 -4.17 8.97
C TYR A 311 -0.51 -4.41 10.40
N ILE A 312 -1.55 -5.24 10.52
CA ILE A 312 -1.81 -6.07 11.73
C ILE A 312 -2.38 -7.43 11.31
N GLN A 313 -1.86 -8.49 11.92
CA GLN A 313 -2.33 -9.86 11.80
C GLN A 313 -3.63 -10.06 12.61
N MET A 314 -4.65 -10.66 12.01
CA MET A 314 -5.62 -11.46 12.76
C MET A 314 -5.12 -12.90 12.87
N GLU A 315 -5.37 -13.56 14.01
CA GLU A 315 -5.40 -15.02 14.02
C GLU A 315 -6.40 -15.45 12.96
N VAL A 316 -5.92 -16.01 11.85
CA VAL A 316 -6.77 -16.79 10.96
C VAL A 316 -7.29 -17.93 11.83
N VAL A 317 -8.47 -17.75 12.39
CA VAL A 317 -9.27 -18.85 12.91
C VAL A 317 -9.54 -19.71 11.69
N LYS A 318 -8.64 -20.66 11.42
CA LYS A 318 -8.87 -21.76 10.49
C LYS A 318 -9.98 -22.61 11.08
N LYS A 319 -11.21 -22.11 11.03
CA LYS A 319 -12.36 -23.01 10.99
C LYS A 319 -12.23 -23.76 9.68
N ASN A 320 -12.31 -25.09 9.77
CA ASN A 320 -12.36 -26.02 8.64
C ASN A 320 -13.60 -25.73 7.78
N SER A 321 -13.60 -24.65 7.00
CA SER A 321 -14.56 -24.42 5.91
C SER A 321 -13.83 -24.59 4.57
N ASN A 322 -14.58 -24.97 3.53
CA ASN A 322 -14.09 -25.46 2.24
C ASN A 322 -13.09 -24.51 1.54
N ASN A 323 -11.79 -24.60 1.84
CA ASN A 323 -10.70 -23.89 1.15
C ASN A 323 -10.66 -24.15 -0.37
N ASN A 324 -11.36 -25.18 -0.87
CA ASN A 324 -11.40 -25.53 -2.29
C ASN A 324 -12.20 -24.53 -3.16
N LEU A 325 -12.95 -23.61 -2.56
CA LEU A 325 -13.76 -22.63 -3.30
C LEU A 325 -13.11 -21.26 -3.48
N LEU A 326 -12.07 -20.93 -2.74
CA LEU A 326 -11.40 -19.63 -2.86
C LEU A 326 -10.31 -19.67 -3.96
N SER A 327 -9.86 -18.50 -4.39
CA SER A 327 -8.77 -18.40 -5.38
C SER A 327 -7.42 -18.85 -4.78
N LYS A 328 -6.42 -19.05 -5.66
CA LYS A 328 -5.03 -19.28 -5.24
C LYS A 328 -4.44 -18.07 -4.54
N ILE A 329 -4.79 -16.85 -4.96
CA ILE A 329 -4.34 -15.61 -4.31
C ILE A 329 -4.87 -15.53 -2.87
N ALA A 330 -6.13 -15.93 -2.70
CA ALA A 330 -6.81 -15.93 -1.42
C ALA A 330 -6.27 -16.98 -0.43
N THR A 331 -5.80 -18.13 -0.94
CA THR A 331 -5.36 -19.26 -0.11
C THR A 331 -3.85 -19.37 0.04
N ASN A 332 -3.06 -18.58 -0.70
CA ASN A 332 -1.61 -18.57 -0.59
C ASN A 332 -1.10 -17.63 0.51
N ASN A 333 0.19 -17.76 0.85
CA ASN A 333 0.85 -16.92 1.85
C ASN A 333 1.49 -15.64 1.25
N GLY A 334 1.07 -15.22 0.05
CA GLY A 334 1.68 -14.10 -0.68
C GLY A 334 1.50 -12.73 0.00
N HIS A 335 0.56 -12.63 0.95
CA HIS A 335 0.33 -11.44 1.77
C HIS A 335 1.43 -11.13 2.79
N GLY A 336 2.28 -12.12 3.14
CA GLY A 336 3.48 -11.91 3.95
C GLY A 336 3.29 -11.77 5.46
N GLU A 337 2.08 -11.90 6.01
CA GLU A 337 1.78 -11.67 7.43
C GLU A 337 2.47 -12.63 8.42
N ASN A 338 2.94 -13.78 7.94
CA ASN A 338 3.70 -14.72 8.76
C ASN A 338 5.18 -14.30 8.92
N SER A 339 5.57 -13.12 8.41
CA SER A 339 6.92 -12.58 8.54
C SER A 339 7.25 -12.26 10.01
N PRO A 340 8.45 -12.62 10.49
CA PRO A 340 8.96 -12.20 11.80
C PRO A 340 8.91 -10.68 11.99
N TYR A 341 8.94 -9.88 10.91
CA TYR A 341 8.80 -8.42 10.95
C TYR A 341 7.63 -7.93 11.84
N PHE A 342 6.53 -8.67 11.89
CA PHE A 342 5.32 -8.26 12.61
C PHE A 342 5.36 -8.53 14.12
N ASP A 343 6.31 -9.31 14.64
CA ASP A 343 6.32 -9.63 16.08
C ASP A 343 6.60 -8.39 16.95
N GLY A 344 7.38 -7.43 16.45
CA GLY A 344 7.62 -6.16 17.14
C GLY A 344 6.36 -5.30 17.23
N TRP A 345 5.51 -5.36 16.20
CA TRP A 345 4.21 -4.69 16.20
C TRP A 345 3.25 -5.32 17.20
N LYS A 346 3.14 -6.65 17.22
CA LYS A 346 2.31 -7.38 18.21
C LYS A 346 2.70 -7.04 19.64
N ALA A 347 4.00 -6.93 19.91
CA ALA A 347 4.50 -6.58 21.22
C ALA A 347 4.15 -5.13 21.61
N TYR A 348 4.11 -4.21 20.63
CA TYR A 348 3.62 -2.85 20.83
C TYR A 348 2.12 -2.84 21.15
N ASP A 349 1.28 -3.45 20.32
CA ASP A 349 -0.18 -3.47 20.52
C ASP A 349 -0.59 -4.12 21.84
N ALA A 350 0.10 -5.19 22.24
CA ALA A 350 -0.15 -5.87 23.51
C ALA A 350 0.28 -5.05 24.74
N ASN A 351 1.20 -4.10 24.60
CA ASN A 351 1.75 -3.33 25.71
C ASN A 351 2.23 -1.93 25.27
N PRO A 352 1.32 -1.05 24.79
CA PRO A 352 1.71 0.21 24.16
C PRO A 352 2.22 1.19 25.21
N PHE A 353 3.34 1.86 24.93
CA PHE A 353 3.85 2.93 25.78
C PHE A 353 2.86 4.09 25.84
N ASN A 354 2.64 4.58 27.07
CA ASN A 354 1.97 5.85 27.30
C ASN A 354 2.64 6.51 28.50
N LEU A 355 3.01 7.79 28.38
CA LEU A 355 3.77 8.49 29.40
C LEU A 355 3.14 8.44 30.80
N GLN A 356 1.80 8.47 30.87
CA GLN A 356 1.06 8.48 32.13
C GLN A 356 0.49 7.10 32.48
N ARG A 357 -0.17 6.45 31.51
CA ARG A 357 -0.94 5.21 31.74
C ARG A 357 -0.06 3.97 31.73
N ASN A 358 1.03 3.97 30.95
CA ASN A 358 1.89 2.81 30.78
C ASN A 358 3.36 3.21 30.45
N PRO A 359 4.07 3.85 31.39
CA PRO A 359 5.44 4.34 31.15
C PRO A 359 6.46 3.21 30.94
N GLY A 360 6.11 1.97 31.27
CA GLY A 360 6.89 0.76 31.02
C GLY A 360 6.57 0.05 29.70
N GLY A 361 5.59 0.54 28.94
CA GLY A 361 5.19 -0.04 27.66
C GLY A 361 6.24 0.08 26.57
N VAL A 362 5.99 -0.61 25.46
CA VAL A 362 6.82 -0.64 24.25
C VAL A 362 6.66 0.68 23.49
N ILE A 363 7.76 1.35 23.17
CA ILE A 363 7.76 2.57 22.34
C ILE A 363 7.79 2.17 20.87
N GLN A 364 6.92 2.76 20.06
CA GLN A 364 6.83 2.49 18.63
C GLN A 364 7.92 3.24 17.86
N MET A 365 8.93 2.51 17.37
CA MET A 365 10.02 3.05 16.52
C MET A 365 10.20 2.25 15.22
N GLY A 366 9.26 1.35 14.91
CA GLY A 366 9.25 0.53 13.68
C GLY A 366 8.49 1.16 12.52
N LEU A 367 7.67 2.17 12.79
CA LEU A 367 6.74 2.77 11.83
C LEU A 367 7.26 4.11 11.30
N ALA A 368 7.44 4.18 9.98
CA ALA A 368 7.94 5.36 9.30
C ALA A 368 6.79 6.36 9.03
N GLU A 369 6.49 7.16 10.03
CA GLU A 369 5.51 8.27 10.01
C GLU A 369 6.19 9.59 10.33
N ASN A 370 5.75 10.66 9.65
CA ASN A 370 6.20 12.01 9.94
C ASN A 370 5.12 12.74 10.72
N GLN A 371 5.37 12.99 12.00
CA GLN A 371 4.46 13.73 12.86
C GLN A 371 5.02 15.09 13.30
N LEU A 372 6.22 15.46 12.83
CA LEU A 372 6.96 16.61 13.34
C LEU A 372 6.40 17.96 12.88
N CYS A 373 5.47 18.00 11.93
CA CYS A 373 4.97 19.24 11.31
C CYS A 373 3.44 19.40 11.34
N PHE A 374 2.72 18.59 12.11
CA PHE A 374 1.26 18.66 12.17
C PHE A 374 0.74 19.98 12.73
N ASP A 375 1.50 20.68 13.57
CA ASP A 375 1.19 22.04 14.03
C ASP A 375 1.08 23.04 12.88
N LEU A 376 1.95 22.94 11.87
CA LEU A 376 1.90 23.81 10.69
C LEU A 376 0.64 23.54 9.87
N ILE A 377 0.33 22.26 9.66
CA ILE A 377 -0.84 21.81 8.91
C ILE A 377 -2.12 22.17 9.65
N GLN A 378 -2.19 21.89 10.95
CA GLN A 378 -3.35 22.21 11.79
C GLN A 378 -3.63 23.71 11.77
N LYS A 379 -2.59 24.54 11.93
CA LYS A 379 -2.71 26.00 11.83
C LYS A 379 -3.24 26.44 10.46
N TRP A 380 -2.79 25.81 9.37
CA TRP A 380 -3.28 26.11 8.04
C TRP A 380 -4.76 25.72 7.89
N VAL A 381 -5.12 24.52 8.33
CA VAL A 381 -6.47 23.96 8.27
C VAL A 381 -7.47 24.82 9.05
N GLU A 382 -7.10 25.29 10.25
CA GLU A 382 -7.91 26.20 11.07
C GLU A 382 -8.14 27.57 10.40
N GLY A 383 -7.16 28.03 9.61
CA GLY A 383 -7.23 29.29 8.89
C GLY A 383 -7.96 29.24 7.54
N ASN A 384 -8.25 28.03 7.02
CA ASN A 384 -8.74 27.83 5.65
C ASN A 384 -9.97 26.90 5.62
N ALA A 385 -11.02 27.22 6.36
CA ALA A 385 -12.25 26.41 6.42
C ALA A 385 -12.88 26.13 5.04
N ASN A 386 -12.76 27.08 4.11
CA ASN A 386 -13.24 26.93 2.73
C ASN A 386 -12.52 25.83 1.93
N ALA A 387 -11.37 25.33 2.38
CA ALA A 387 -10.68 24.20 1.75
C ALA A 387 -11.39 22.86 1.99
N SER A 388 -12.42 22.80 2.84
CA SER A 388 -13.25 21.62 3.03
C SER A 388 -14.68 21.87 2.57
N ILE A 389 -15.16 21.00 1.69
CA ILE A 389 -16.54 20.97 1.23
C ILE A 389 -17.55 20.62 2.33
N CYS A 390 -17.08 20.15 3.49
CA CYS A 390 -17.90 19.81 4.65
C CYS A 390 -17.99 20.96 5.67
N THR A 391 -17.68 22.19 5.28
CA THR A 391 -17.86 23.39 6.09
C THR A 391 -18.96 24.27 5.51
N PRO A 392 -19.59 25.17 6.30
CA PRO A 392 -20.51 26.17 5.75
C PRO A 392 -19.89 27.06 4.66
N GLN A 393 -18.56 27.27 4.69
CA GLN A 393 -17.85 28.10 3.72
C GLN A 393 -17.54 27.37 2.42
N GLY A 394 -17.34 26.05 2.46
CA GLY A 394 -17.05 25.22 1.28
C GLY A 394 -18.25 24.42 0.75
N SER A 395 -19.40 24.45 1.44
CA SER A 395 -20.59 23.65 1.07
C SER A 395 -21.14 23.96 -0.31
N THR A 396 -20.84 25.13 -0.89
CA THR A 396 -21.22 25.51 -2.26
C THR A 396 -20.60 24.60 -3.31
N ASP A 397 -19.39 24.08 -3.05
CA ASP A 397 -18.64 23.23 -3.98
C ASP A 397 -18.89 21.74 -3.72
N PHE A 398 -19.74 21.42 -2.72
CA PHE A 398 -20.02 20.05 -2.30
C PHE A 398 -20.58 19.21 -3.44
N LYS A 399 -21.59 19.72 -4.15
CA LYS A 399 -22.25 19.00 -5.25
C LYS A 399 -21.25 18.65 -6.35
N GLU A 400 -20.50 19.64 -6.83
CA GLU A 400 -19.54 19.47 -7.92
C GLU A 400 -18.43 18.50 -7.53
N THR A 401 -17.94 18.59 -6.29
CA THR A 401 -16.87 17.72 -5.78
C THR A 401 -17.35 16.29 -5.54
N ALA A 402 -18.53 16.10 -4.95
CA ALA A 402 -19.04 14.78 -4.57
C ALA A 402 -19.39 13.90 -5.80
N ILE A 403 -19.86 14.51 -6.88
CA ILE A 403 -20.23 13.80 -8.12
C ILE A 403 -19.04 13.58 -9.08
N PHE A 404 -17.96 14.34 -8.92
CA PHE A 404 -16.79 14.25 -9.77
C PHE A 404 -16.18 12.85 -9.70
N GLN A 405 -16.02 12.19 -10.85
CA GLN A 405 -15.51 10.82 -10.91
C GLN A 405 -14.57 10.59 -12.11
N ASP A 406 -14.12 11.66 -12.75
CA ASP A 406 -13.11 11.58 -13.79
C ASP A 406 -11.81 11.06 -13.17
N TYR A 407 -11.35 9.92 -13.69
CA TYR A 407 -10.08 9.29 -13.30
C TYR A 407 -8.82 10.11 -13.63
N HIS A 408 -8.93 11.23 -14.35
CA HIS A 408 -7.86 12.22 -14.44
C HIS A 408 -7.66 12.92 -13.10
N GLY A 409 -8.69 13.04 -12.26
CA GLY A 409 -8.66 13.85 -11.05
C GLY A 409 -8.84 15.33 -11.32
N LEU A 410 -9.14 16.05 -10.24
CA LEU A 410 -9.34 17.50 -10.26
C LEU A 410 -8.13 18.20 -10.91
N PRO A 411 -8.31 19.03 -11.95
CA PRO A 411 -7.22 19.71 -12.62
C PRO A 411 -6.32 20.51 -11.67
N GLU A 412 -6.93 21.22 -10.72
CA GLU A 412 -6.26 21.99 -9.68
C GLU A 412 -5.44 21.12 -8.73
N PHE A 413 -5.92 19.91 -8.41
CA PHE A 413 -5.18 18.95 -7.59
C PHE A 413 -3.93 18.45 -8.32
N ARG A 414 -4.06 18.05 -9.59
CA ARG A 414 -2.91 17.63 -10.41
C ARG A 414 -1.88 18.74 -10.57
N ALA A 415 -2.33 19.97 -10.79
CA ALA A 415 -1.44 21.13 -10.89
C ALA A 415 -0.71 21.38 -9.56
N ALA A 416 -1.42 21.33 -8.44
CA ALA A 416 -0.83 21.54 -7.12
C ALA A 416 0.20 20.44 -6.75
N ILE A 417 -0.10 19.17 -7.06
CA ILE A 417 0.85 18.06 -6.87
C ILE A 417 2.09 18.23 -7.76
N ALA A 418 1.93 18.55 -9.04
CA ALA A 418 3.07 18.75 -9.95
C ALA A 418 3.98 19.90 -9.49
N ASN A 419 3.38 20.99 -9.00
CA ASN A 419 4.11 22.12 -8.41
C ASN A 419 4.82 21.72 -7.12
N PHE A 420 4.14 21.01 -6.21
CA PHE A 420 4.74 20.51 -4.97
C PHE A 420 5.91 19.57 -5.25
N MET A 421 5.76 18.62 -6.18
CA MET A 421 6.83 17.73 -6.63
C MET A 421 8.04 18.51 -7.18
N SER A 422 7.80 19.62 -7.89
CA SER A 422 8.87 20.50 -8.37
C SER A 422 9.56 21.21 -7.20
N GLN A 423 8.80 21.75 -6.25
CA GLN A 423 9.31 22.50 -5.10
C GLN A 423 10.15 21.65 -4.14
N VAL A 424 9.73 20.41 -3.83
CA VAL A 424 10.54 19.49 -3.00
C VAL A 424 11.87 19.12 -3.66
N ARG A 425 11.99 19.30 -4.99
CA ARG A 425 13.22 19.15 -5.79
C ARG A 425 13.88 20.50 -6.11
N GLY A 426 13.63 21.53 -5.29
CA GLY A 426 14.24 22.85 -5.42
C GLY A 426 13.88 23.58 -6.72
N ASN A 427 12.77 23.23 -7.37
CA ASN A 427 12.34 23.72 -8.67
C ASN A 427 13.35 23.50 -9.81
N ARG A 428 14.30 22.56 -9.65
CA ARG A 428 15.30 22.24 -10.68
C ARG A 428 14.68 21.48 -11.87
N VAL A 429 13.56 20.80 -11.62
CA VAL A 429 12.74 20.12 -12.63
C VAL A 429 11.28 20.55 -12.52
N LYS A 430 10.55 20.40 -13.63
CA LYS A 430 9.10 20.64 -13.70
C LYS A 430 8.39 19.37 -14.09
N PHE A 431 7.23 19.14 -13.49
CA PHE A 431 6.34 18.02 -13.81
C PHE A 431 5.13 18.54 -14.58
N ASP A 432 4.74 17.83 -15.64
CA ASP A 432 3.52 18.13 -16.37
C ASP A 432 2.28 17.61 -15.61
N PRO A 433 1.33 18.47 -15.19
CA PRO A 433 0.10 18.03 -14.54
C PRO A 433 -0.73 17.05 -15.38
N ALA A 434 -0.58 17.04 -16.71
CA ALA A 434 -1.26 16.07 -17.56
C ALA A 434 -0.73 14.65 -17.38
N ARG A 435 0.51 14.47 -16.89
CA ARG A 435 1.13 13.16 -16.64
C ARG A 435 0.96 12.65 -15.21
N ILE A 436 0.37 13.44 -14.32
CA ILE A 436 0.03 13.02 -12.96
C ILE A 436 -1.13 12.02 -13.00
N VAL A 437 -0.85 10.78 -12.59
CA VAL A 437 -1.83 9.71 -12.44
C VAL A 437 -1.95 9.36 -10.96
N MET A 438 -3.17 9.31 -10.44
CA MET A 438 -3.43 9.01 -9.04
C MET A 438 -3.51 7.51 -8.77
N SER A 439 -3.28 7.13 -7.51
CA SER A 439 -3.48 5.77 -7.01
C SER A 439 -3.81 5.79 -5.51
N GLY A 440 -4.27 4.63 -5.01
CA GLY A 440 -4.56 4.41 -3.59
C GLY A 440 -3.27 4.31 -2.78
N GLY A 441 -2.65 5.46 -2.50
CA GLY A 441 -1.32 5.55 -1.90
C GLY A 441 -0.20 5.01 -2.81
N ALA A 442 1.03 5.04 -2.30
CA ALA A 442 2.19 4.49 -3.01
C ALA A 442 2.02 2.97 -3.24
N THR A 443 1.43 2.25 -2.29
CA THR A 443 1.04 0.83 -2.40
C THR A 443 0.30 0.55 -3.72
N GLY A 444 -0.76 1.31 -4.02
CA GLY A 444 -1.49 1.17 -5.29
C GLY A 444 -0.69 1.62 -6.50
N ALA A 445 0.24 2.58 -6.35
CA ALA A 445 1.12 3.03 -7.43
C ALA A 445 2.10 1.93 -7.84
N HIS A 446 2.78 1.31 -6.88
CA HIS A 446 3.74 0.22 -7.11
C HIS A 446 3.06 -0.94 -7.85
N GLU A 447 1.90 -1.37 -7.36
CA GLU A 447 1.17 -2.47 -7.99
C GLU A 447 0.71 -2.11 -9.41
N THR A 448 0.15 -0.90 -9.61
CA THR A 448 -0.31 -0.46 -10.92
C THR A 448 0.84 -0.41 -11.91
N VAL A 449 2.00 0.10 -11.51
CA VAL A 449 3.22 0.10 -12.34
C VAL A 449 3.65 -1.34 -12.68
N ALA A 450 3.63 -2.26 -11.72
CA ALA A 450 3.94 -3.67 -11.98
C ALA A 450 2.96 -4.28 -13.01
N PHE A 451 1.65 -4.05 -12.87
CA PHE A 451 0.65 -4.46 -13.86
C PHE A 451 0.88 -3.83 -15.24
N CYS A 452 1.39 -2.61 -15.31
CA CYS A 452 1.68 -1.94 -16.59
C CYS A 452 2.88 -2.57 -17.32
N LEU A 453 3.92 -2.95 -16.57
CA LEU A 453 5.25 -3.16 -17.12
C LEU A 453 5.68 -4.63 -17.21
N ALA A 454 5.12 -5.52 -16.39
CA ALA A 454 5.56 -6.92 -16.30
C ALA A 454 4.38 -7.90 -16.30
N ASN A 455 4.60 -9.06 -16.92
CA ASN A 455 3.67 -10.18 -16.88
C ASN A 455 3.95 -11.07 -15.66
N PRO A 456 2.97 -11.89 -15.23
CA PRO A 456 3.23 -12.94 -14.24
C PRO A 456 4.45 -13.81 -14.62
N GLY A 457 5.37 -14.01 -13.68
CA GLY A 457 6.63 -14.74 -13.86
C GLY A 457 7.79 -13.92 -14.44
N GLU A 458 7.56 -12.69 -14.92
CA GLU A 458 8.62 -11.73 -15.23
C GLU A 458 9.06 -10.99 -13.96
N ALA A 459 10.22 -10.32 -13.98
CA ALA A 459 10.83 -9.79 -12.76
C ALA A 459 11.28 -8.33 -12.80
N PHE A 460 11.33 -7.70 -11.63
CA PHE A 460 12.10 -6.48 -11.38
C PHE A 460 13.37 -6.79 -10.58
N LEU A 461 14.48 -6.13 -10.94
CA LEU A 461 15.64 -6.02 -10.08
C LEU A 461 15.35 -5.04 -8.94
N VAL A 462 15.79 -5.34 -7.71
CA VAL A 462 15.60 -4.46 -6.54
C VAL A 462 16.84 -4.46 -5.65
N PRO A 463 17.50 -3.31 -5.41
CA PRO A 463 18.63 -3.22 -4.48
C PRO A 463 18.27 -3.62 -3.05
N THR A 464 19.06 -4.49 -2.42
CA THR A 464 18.89 -4.83 -1.00
C THR A 464 19.81 -3.99 -0.11
N PRO A 465 19.36 -3.56 1.09
CA PRO A 465 18.03 -3.78 1.66
C PRO A 465 16.94 -2.87 1.04
N TYR A 466 15.69 -3.35 0.97
CA TYR A 466 14.55 -2.61 0.42
C TYR A 466 13.30 -2.65 1.31
N TYR A 467 12.31 -1.82 1.00
CA TYR A 467 11.01 -1.78 1.68
C TYR A 467 10.27 -3.13 1.64
N PRO A 468 10.02 -3.81 2.77
CA PRO A 468 9.40 -5.15 2.78
C PRO A 468 8.02 -5.23 2.12
N GLY A 469 7.28 -4.11 2.05
CA GLY A 469 5.98 -4.12 1.39
C GLY A 469 6.07 -4.38 -0.11
N PHE A 470 7.21 -4.18 -0.76
CA PHE A 470 7.43 -4.56 -2.16
C PHE A 470 7.15 -6.03 -2.44
N ASP A 471 7.43 -6.94 -1.49
CA ASP A 471 7.11 -8.36 -1.66
C ASP A 471 5.61 -8.61 -1.85
N ARG A 472 4.76 -7.78 -1.23
CA ARG A 472 3.30 -7.84 -1.41
C ARG A 472 2.88 -7.00 -2.61
N ASP A 473 3.24 -5.72 -2.60
CA ASP A 473 2.72 -4.67 -3.47
C ASP A 473 3.05 -4.95 -4.94
N LEU A 474 4.21 -5.56 -5.21
CA LEU A 474 4.65 -5.82 -6.58
C LEU A 474 4.39 -7.24 -7.04
N ARG A 475 4.10 -8.21 -6.14
CA ARG A 475 4.06 -9.64 -6.48
C ARG A 475 2.69 -10.29 -6.30
N TRP A 476 1.95 -9.92 -5.25
CA TRP A 476 0.86 -10.77 -4.75
C TRP A 476 -0.29 -10.95 -5.75
N ARG A 477 -0.79 -9.85 -6.35
CA ARG A 477 -1.84 -9.90 -7.39
C ARG A 477 -1.30 -9.92 -8.81
N THR A 478 -0.07 -9.44 -9.02
CA THR A 478 0.56 -9.28 -10.34
C THR A 478 1.27 -10.56 -10.80
N GLY A 479 1.67 -11.44 -9.86
CA GLY A 479 2.51 -12.61 -10.12
C GLY A 479 3.93 -12.28 -10.58
N VAL A 480 4.38 -11.02 -10.43
CA VAL A 480 5.73 -10.57 -10.79
C VAL A 480 6.72 -11.01 -9.71
N GLU A 481 7.96 -11.28 -10.11
CA GLU A 481 9.04 -11.66 -9.19
C GLU A 481 9.98 -10.50 -8.89
N LEU A 482 10.67 -10.55 -7.73
CA LEU A 482 11.71 -9.60 -7.36
C LEU A 482 13.05 -10.33 -7.31
N VAL A 483 14.05 -9.79 -8.00
CA VAL A 483 15.42 -10.31 -8.02
C VAL A 483 16.32 -9.33 -7.26
N PRO A 484 16.94 -9.76 -6.15
CA PRO A 484 17.73 -8.86 -5.32
C PRO A 484 19.05 -8.46 -6.01
N VAL A 485 19.37 -7.17 -5.95
CA VAL A 485 20.68 -6.61 -6.28
C VAL A 485 21.41 -6.38 -4.95
N VAL A 486 22.34 -7.28 -4.62
CA VAL A 486 22.96 -7.28 -3.29
C VAL A 486 23.86 -6.07 -3.10
N CYS A 487 23.57 -5.24 -2.09
CA CYS A 487 24.44 -4.16 -1.63
C CYS A 487 24.94 -4.46 -0.21
N GLU A 488 26.16 -4.05 0.11
CA GLU A 488 26.85 -4.46 1.34
C GLU A 488 27.37 -3.27 2.14
N SER A 489 27.56 -3.43 3.45
CA SER A 489 28.09 -2.38 4.31
C SER A 489 29.52 -1.95 3.97
N SER A 490 30.28 -2.79 3.26
CA SER A 490 31.67 -2.53 2.85
C SER A 490 31.83 -1.26 2.01
N ASN A 491 30.80 -0.89 1.23
CA ASN A 491 30.74 0.33 0.43
C ASN A 491 29.59 1.26 0.86
N ASN A 492 29.11 1.13 2.09
CA ASN A 492 27.95 1.87 2.62
C ASN A 492 26.64 1.58 1.88
N PHE A 493 26.44 0.32 1.43
CA PHE A 493 25.25 -0.14 0.71
C PHE A 493 25.00 0.59 -0.62
N LYS A 494 26.06 1.08 -1.28
CA LYS A 494 25.94 1.69 -2.60
C LYS A 494 25.64 0.62 -3.65
N ILE A 495 24.74 0.96 -4.58
CA ILE A 495 24.47 0.16 -5.77
C ILE A 495 25.70 0.25 -6.68
N THR A 496 26.16 -0.90 -7.18
CA THR A 496 27.29 -0.96 -8.11
C THR A 496 26.87 -1.58 -9.44
N ARG A 497 27.56 -1.19 -10.51
CA ARG A 497 27.38 -1.80 -11.83
C ARG A 497 27.56 -3.31 -11.80
N GLU A 498 28.56 -3.79 -11.08
CA GLU A 498 28.85 -5.22 -10.94
C GLU A 498 27.70 -5.99 -10.29
N ALA A 499 27.09 -5.45 -9.23
CA ALA A 499 25.95 -6.08 -8.56
C ALA A 499 24.71 -6.13 -9.49
N LEU A 500 24.48 -5.07 -10.28
CA LEU A 500 23.39 -5.01 -11.26
C LEU A 500 23.56 -6.05 -12.37
N GLU A 501 24.74 -6.13 -12.97
CA GLU A 501 25.06 -7.12 -14.00
C GLU A 501 24.93 -8.55 -13.46
N THR A 502 25.48 -8.79 -12.27
CA THR A 502 25.40 -10.11 -11.62
C THR A 502 23.95 -10.53 -11.38
N ALA A 503 23.11 -9.64 -10.85
CA ALA A 503 21.70 -9.95 -10.60
C ALA A 503 20.93 -10.19 -11.91
N TYR A 504 21.19 -9.37 -12.93
CA TYR A 504 20.58 -9.51 -14.25
C TYR A 504 20.97 -10.83 -14.92
N ASP A 505 22.26 -11.14 -14.97
CA ASP A 505 22.79 -12.35 -15.60
C ASP A 505 22.30 -13.60 -14.89
N ASN A 506 22.23 -13.59 -13.54
CA ASN A 506 21.65 -14.68 -12.77
C ASN A 506 20.16 -14.89 -13.08
N ALA A 507 19.38 -13.82 -13.23
CA ALA A 507 17.98 -13.92 -13.62
C ALA A 507 17.84 -14.51 -15.04
N VAL A 508 18.66 -14.06 -15.99
CA VAL A 508 18.70 -14.61 -17.35
C VAL A 508 19.07 -16.09 -17.35
N LEU A 509 20.08 -16.49 -16.57
CA LEU A 509 20.47 -17.90 -16.40
C LEU A 509 19.36 -18.76 -15.81
N ALA A 510 18.56 -18.19 -14.90
CA ALA A 510 17.37 -18.82 -14.33
C ALA A 510 16.15 -18.80 -15.29
N ASN A 511 16.32 -18.31 -16.52
CA ASN A 511 15.25 -18.13 -17.52
C ASN A 511 14.11 -17.21 -17.02
N ILE A 512 14.46 -16.22 -16.21
CA ILE A 512 13.56 -15.17 -15.72
C ILE A 512 13.80 -13.92 -16.55
N LYS A 513 12.74 -13.42 -17.20
CA LYS A 513 12.82 -12.22 -18.01
C LYS A 513 12.72 -10.98 -17.11
N VAL A 514 13.82 -10.23 -17.02
CA VAL A 514 13.88 -8.96 -16.31
C VAL A 514 13.19 -7.87 -17.13
N LYS A 515 12.26 -7.15 -16.50
CA LYS A 515 11.46 -6.08 -17.12
C LYS A 515 11.84 -4.70 -16.63
N GLY A 516 12.47 -4.59 -15.46
CA GLY A 516 12.96 -3.31 -14.98
C GLY A 516 13.83 -3.41 -13.74
N LEU A 517 14.31 -2.26 -13.31
CA LEU A 517 14.95 -1.98 -12.04
C LEU A 517 14.01 -1.08 -11.23
N LEU A 518 13.70 -1.46 -10.00
CA LEU A 518 13.00 -0.63 -9.03
C LEU A 518 14.00 -0.15 -7.99
N ILE A 519 14.10 1.17 -7.82
CA ILE A 519 14.92 1.78 -6.77
C ILE A 519 14.04 2.65 -5.85
N THR A 520 14.51 2.89 -4.64
CA THR A 520 13.94 3.85 -3.70
C THR A 520 14.96 4.94 -3.42
N ASN A 521 14.64 6.19 -3.76
CA ASN A 521 15.56 7.32 -3.68
C ASN A 521 14.82 8.59 -3.22
N PRO A 522 14.98 9.06 -1.97
CA PRO A 522 15.84 8.51 -0.92
C PRO A 522 15.41 7.11 -0.44
N SER A 523 16.38 6.30 -0.03
CA SER A 523 16.25 4.87 0.28
C SER A 523 15.54 4.57 1.61
N ASN A 524 14.68 3.56 1.56
CA ASN A 524 14.13 2.86 2.72
C ASN A 524 14.63 1.41 2.68
N PRO A 525 15.45 0.97 3.65
CA PRO A 525 15.59 1.51 5.01
C PRO A 525 16.82 2.38 5.29
N LEU A 526 17.67 2.67 4.31
CA LEU A 526 18.99 3.24 4.56
C LEU A 526 18.96 4.70 5.06
N GLY A 527 17.96 5.49 4.65
CA GLY A 527 17.89 6.92 4.94
C GLY A 527 18.91 7.76 4.15
N THR A 528 19.48 7.19 3.10
CA THR A 528 20.42 7.83 2.18
C THR A 528 19.74 8.12 0.85
N PHE A 529 20.23 9.08 0.07
CA PHE A 529 19.89 9.19 -1.35
C PHE A 529 21.09 8.81 -2.22
N LEU A 530 20.79 8.46 -3.47
CA LEU A 530 21.80 8.08 -4.45
C LEU A 530 22.52 9.32 -4.99
N ASP A 531 23.84 9.24 -5.13
CA ASP A 531 24.60 10.28 -5.82
C ASP A 531 24.31 10.29 -7.33
N LYS A 532 24.55 11.45 -7.94
CA LYS A 532 24.23 11.71 -9.34
C LYS A 532 24.91 10.75 -10.31
N ASP A 533 26.18 10.40 -10.04
CA ASP A 533 26.94 9.49 -10.90
C ASP A 533 26.38 8.07 -10.84
N THR A 534 25.97 7.62 -9.64
CA THR A 534 25.25 6.36 -9.48
C THR A 534 23.95 6.36 -10.29
N LEU A 535 23.13 7.41 -10.20
CA LEU A 535 21.89 7.52 -10.99
C LEU A 535 22.16 7.50 -12.50
N LYS A 536 23.23 8.15 -12.97
CA LYS A 536 23.65 8.10 -14.39
C LYS A 536 24.03 6.68 -14.82
N ASP A 537 24.77 5.96 -13.98
CA ASP A 537 25.11 4.56 -14.26
C ASP A 537 23.85 3.67 -14.31
N LEU A 538 22.87 3.90 -13.43
CA LEU A 538 21.56 3.22 -13.51
C LEU A 538 20.85 3.49 -14.84
N VAL A 539 20.83 4.76 -15.29
CA VAL A 539 20.25 5.14 -16.58
C VAL A 539 21.01 4.48 -17.74
N SER A 540 22.34 4.39 -17.68
CA SER A 540 23.12 3.67 -18.69
C SER A 540 22.73 2.18 -18.72
N PHE A 541 22.76 1.52 -17.56
CA PHE A 541 22.45 0.10 -17.42
C PHE A 541 21.06 -0.25 -17.97
N ILE A 542 20.02 0.49 -17.60
CA ILE A 542 18.66 0.19 -18.07
C ILE A 542 18.50 0.41 -19.58
N ASN A 543 19.21 1.37 -20.18
CA ASN A 543 19.19 1.59 -21.62
C ASN A 543 19.94 0.47 -22.37
N GLU A 544 21.07 0.03 -21.84
CA GLU A 544 21.85 -1.08 -22.40
C GLU A 544 21.08 -2.40 -22.39
N LYS A 545 20.31 -2.67 -21.33
CA LYS A 545 19.45 -3.87 -21.21
C LYS A 545 18.06 -3.68 -21.83
N ASN A 546 17.68 -2.45 -22.19
CA ASN A 546 16.35 -2.06 -22.65
C ASN A 546 15.23 -2.52 -21.69
N ILE A 547 15.39 -2.19 -20.41
CA ILE A 547 14.46 -2.47 -19.32
C ILE A 547 14.00 -1.17 -18.65
N HIS A 548 12.89 -1.21 -17.92
CA HIS A 548 12.35 -0.02 -17.24
C HIS A 548 13.17 0.38 -16.00
N LEU A 549 13.12 1.65 -15.61
CA LEU A 549 13.55 2.17 -14.32
C LEU A 549 12.34 2.79 -13.62
N VAL A 550 11.98 2.22 -12.48
CA VAL A 550 10.96 2.75 -11.58
C VAL A 550 11.68 3.36 -10.38
N CYS A 551 11.53 4.67 -10.19
CA CYS A 551 12.10 5.39 -9.06
C CYS A 551 11.01 5.73 -8.06
N ASP A 552 10.99 5.03 -6.93
CA ASP A 552 10.19 5.43 -5.78
C ASP A 552 10.87 6.59 -5.07
N GLU A 553 10.35 7.80 -5.27
CA GLU A 553 10.84 9.04 -4.68
C GLU A 553 9.95 9.54 -3.54
N ILE A 554 9.20 8.66 -2.87
CA ILE A 554 8.29 8.99 -1.76
C ILE A 554 8.93 9.79 -0.61
N TYR A 555 10.25 9.70 -0.45
CA TYR A 555 11.01 10.42 0.58
C TYR A 555 11.68 11.71 0.07
N ALA A 556 11.40 12.17 -1.17
CA ALA A 556 12.03 13.37 -1.73
C ALA A 556 11.90 14.61 -0.83
N GLY A 557 10.77 14.75 -0.12
CA GLY A 557 10.52 15.87 0.80
C GLY A 557 11.12 15.71 2.21
N THR A 558 11.85 14.64 2.52
CA THR A 558 12.38 14.38 3.88
C THR A 558 13.89 14.54 4.01
N VAL A 559 14.53 15.11 2.99
CA VAL A 559 15.99 15.33 2.94
C VAL A 559 16.38 16.42 3.94
N THR A 560 17.38 16.15 4.78
CA THR A 560 17.85 17.04 5.85
C THR A 560 18.83 18.11 5.36
N SER A 561 19.52 17.88 4.24
CA SER A 561 20.38 18.85 3.55
C SER A 561 19.77 19.32 2.21
N GLY A 562 19.65 20.64 2.02
CA GLY A 562 18.73 21.24 1.04
C GLY A 562 19.06 21.05 -0.44
N ASP A 563 20.33 20.87 -0.80
CA ASP A 563 20.79 20.91 -2.21
C ASP A 563 21.29 19.56 -2.75
N ASP A 564 21.36 18.53 -1.91
CA ASP A 564 22.13 17.33 -2.24
C ASP A 564 21.28 16.22 -2.90
N PHE A 565 19.97 16.21 -2.69
CA PHE A 565 19.09 15.21 -3.30
C PHE A 565 18.93 15.46 -4.79
N VAL A 566 19.15 14.43 -5.59
CA VAL A 566 18.97 14.44 -7.04
C VAL A 566 17.84 13.47 -7.42
N SER A 567 16.80 14.00 -8.05
CA SER A 567 15.73 13.18 -8.65
C SER A 567 16.19 12.57 -9.97
N ILE A 568 15.63 11.42 -10.35
CA ILE A 568 15.84 10.85 -11.68
C ILE A 568 15.41 11.82 -12.78
N ALA A 569 14.40 12.66 -12.52
CA ALA A 569 13.95 13.70 -13.44
C ALA A 569 15.05 14.73 -13.78
N GLU A 570 15.96 14.99 -12.85
CA GLU A 570 17.10 15.90 -13.07
C GLU A 570 18.16 15.22 -13.95
N VAL A 571 18.42 13.94 -13.69
CA VAL A 571 19.44 13.17 -14.41
C VAL A 571 19.09 13.01 -15.88
N ILE A 572 17.85 12.66 -16.20
CA ILE A 572 17.43 12.42 -17.58
C ILE A 572 17.37 13.70 -18.43
N GLN A 573 17.32 14.89 -17.82
CA GLN A 573 17.47 16.16 -18.55
C GLN A 573 18.90 16.36 -19.08
N GLU A 574 19.89 15.75 -18.43
CA GLU A 574 21.30 15.81 -18.81
C GLU A 574 21.75 14.64 -19.69
N GLU A 575 20.93 13.60 -19.82
CA GLU A 575 21.24 12.37 -20.57
C GLU A 575 20.33 12.26 -21.80
N PRO A 576 20.59 13.03 -22.89
CA PRO A 576 19.70 13.13 -24.04
C PRO A 576 19.55 11.83 -24.85
N THR A 577 20.44 10.87 -24.64
CA THR A 577 20.38 9.54 -25.28
C THR A 577 19.51 8.54 -24.50
N CYS A 578 19.04 8.90 -23.30
CA CYS A 578 18.15 8.08 -22.50
C CYS A 578 16.81 7.87 -23.21
N ASN A 579 16.38 6.62 -23.33
CA ASN A 579 15.01 6.32 -23.72
C ASN A 579 14.04 6.67 -22.57
N LEU A 580 13.41 7.85 -22.67
CA LEU A 580 12.45 8.33 -21.68
C LEU A 580 11.25 7.38 -21.48
N ASP A 581 10.90 6.56 -22.47
CA ASP A 581 9.81 5.59 -22.34
C ASP A 581 10.08 4.50 -21.27
N LEU A 582 11.32 4.39 -20.79
CA LEU A 582 11.74 3.46 -19.75
C LEU A 582 11.69 4.07 -18.34
N ILE A 583 11.44 5.37 -18.20
CA ILE A 583 11.59 6.07 -16.91
C ILE A 583 10.23 6.39 -16.28
N HIS A 584 10.07 5.99 -15.01
CA HIS A 584 8.84 6.17 -14.24
C HIS A 584 9.17 6.58 -12.80
N ILE A 585 8.39 7.50 -12.23
CA ILE A 585 8.48 7.93 -10.85
C ILE A 585 7.22 7.51 -10.10
N VAL A 586 7.40 6.93 -8.91
CA VAL A 586 6.35 6.73 -7.92
C VAL A 586 6.55 7.74 -6.80
N TYR A 587 5.45 8.36 -6.35
CA TYR A 587 5.47 9.36 -5.29
C TYR A 587 4.21 9.28 -4.41
N SER A 588 4.25 9.85 -3.21
CA SER A 588 3.10 9.92 -2.30
C SER A 588 3.32 10.95 -1.21
N LEU A 589 2.23 11.58 -0.75
CA LEU A 589 2.23 12.50 0.40
C LEU A 589 2.25 11.79 1.76
N SER A 590 2.41 10.46 1.77
CA SER A 590 2.33 9.68 3.00
C SER A 590 3.48 9.91 3.97
N LYS A 591 4.65 10.34 3.48
CA LYS A 591 5.90 10.34 4.26
C LYS A 591 6.47 11.72 4.50
N ASP A 592 6.44 12.60 3.52
CA ASP A 592 6.89 13.99 3.67
C ASP A 592 5.85 14.86 4.37
N MET A 593 4.60 14.89 3.87
CA MET A 593 3.47 15.62 4.47
C MET A 593 2.90 14.92 5.70
N GLY A 594 3.17 13.62 5.87
CA GLY A 594 2.62 12.82 6.97
C GLY A 594 1.14 12.49 6.80
N PHE A 595 0.65 12.35 5.55
CA PHE A 595 -0.74 12.04 5.23
C PHE A 595 -0.95 10.61 4.72
N PRO A 596 -0.45 9.55 5.39
CA PRO A 596 -0.71 8.22 4.89
C PRO A 596 -2.22 8.00 4.79
N GLY A 597 -3.03 8.43 5.77
CA GLY A 597 -4.49 8.29 5.90
C GLY A 597 -5.31 8.76 4.70
N PHE A 598 -4.80 9.75 3.98
CA PHE A 598 -5.48 10.35 2.82
C PHE A 598 -5.26 9.58 1.52
N ARG A 599 -4.41 8.54 1.53
CA ARG A 599 -4.22 7.58 0.43
C ARG A 599 -3.82 8.25 -0.90
N VAL A 600 -2.99 9.29 -0.84
CA VAL A 600 -2.51 10.00 -2.03
C VAL A 600 -1.25 9.35 -2.58
N GLY A 601 -1.39 8.54 -3.62
CA GLY A 601 -0.30 8.01 -4.43
C GLY A 601 -0.28 8.59 -5.83
N ILE A 602 0.90 8.73 -6.41
CA ILE A 602 1.14 9.33 -7.71
C ILE A 602 2.07 8.45 -8.53
N ILE A 603 1.69 8.20 -9.78
CA ILE A 603 2.56 7.68 -10.83
C ILE A 603 2.82 8.84 -11.80
N TYR A 604 4.10 9.12 -12.05
CA TYR A 604 4.53 10.05 -13.09
C TYR A 604 5.42 9.30 -14.07
N SER A 605 4.91 9.08 -15.28
CA SER A 605 5.63 8.35 -16.32
C SER A 605 5.94 9.26 -17.50
N TYR A 606 7.15 9.13 -18.05
CA TYR A 606 7.52 9.79 -19.31
C TYR A 606 6.99 9.05 -20.54
N ASN A 607 6.59 7.79 -20.37
CA ASN A 607 5.92 6.97 -21.39
C ASN A 607 4.41 7.23 -21.42
N ASP A 608 3.89 7.70 -22.55
CA ASP A 608 2.46 8.01 -22.74
C ASP A 608 1.55 6.79 -22.64
N ASN A 609 2.00 5.62 -23.12
CA ASN A 609 1.20 4.40 -23.02
C ASN A 609 1.03 3.98 -21.55
N VAL A 610 2.09 4.13 -20.74
CA VAL A 610 2.02 3.88 -19.29
C VAL A 610 1.11 4.90 -18.61
N VAL A 611 1.19 6.20 -18.94
CA VAL A 611 0.28 7.21 -18.40
C VAL A 611 -1.18 6.86 -18.70
N ASN A 612 -1.48 6.52 -19.96
CA ASN A 612 -2.85 6.21 -20.38
C ASN A 612 -3.37 4.96 -19.68
N ILE A 613 -2.59 3.87 -19.63
CA ILE A 613 -3.06 2.62 -19.06
C ILE A 613 -3.13 2.67 -17.52
N ALA A 614 -2.16 3.32 -16.86
CA ALA A 614 -2.19 3.53 -15.42
C ALA A 614 -3.37 4.42 -15.01
N ARG A 615 -3.72 5.44 -15.81
CA ARG A 615 -4.91 6.28 -15.57
C ARG A 615 -6.19 5.46 -15.63
N LYS A 616 -6.32 4.55 -16.60
CA LYS A 616 -7.45 3.62 -16.64
C LYS A 616 -7.49 2.72 -15.41
N MET A 617 -6.35 2.17 -14.99
CA MET A 617 -6.26 1.34 -13.78
C MET A 617 -6.52 2.14 -12.48
N SER A 618 -6.30 3.45 -12.48
CA SER A 618 -6.53 4.28 -11.30
C SER A 618 -7.99 4.23 -10.82
N SER A 619 -8.96 3.85 -11.67
CA SER A 619 -10.36 3.69 -11.29
C SER A 619 -10.59 2.68 -10.15
N PHE A 620 -9.65 1.73 -9.94
CA PHE A 620 -9.69 0.77 -8.84
C PHE A 620 -9.24 1.36 -7.49
N GLY A 621 -8.62 2.54 -7.48
CA GLY A 621 -8.07 3.17 -6.30
C GLY A 621 -7.86 4.68 -6.47
N LEU A 622 -8.87 5.41 -6.93
CA LEU A 622 -8.80 6.87 -7.03
C LEU A 622 -8.69 7.52 -5.65
N VAL A 623 -7.99 8.65 -5.58
CA VAL A 623 -8.02 9.53 -4.41
C VAL A 623 -9.41 10.14 -4.29
N SER A 624 -9.97 10.19 -3.08
CA SER A 624 -11.27 10.84 -2.81
C SER A 624 -11.25 12.29 -3.30
N THR A 625 -12.31 12.73 -4.00
CA THR A 625 -12.39 14.11 -4.51
C THR A 625 -12.47 15.14 -3.39
N GLN A 626 -13.03 14.79 -2.23
CA GLN A 626 -12.96 15.61 -1.03
C GLN A 626 -11.51 15.86 -0.60
N THR A 627 -10.69 14.81 -0.60
CA THR A 627 -9.25 14.89 -0.30
C THR A 627 -8.50 15.68 -1.38
N GLN A 628 -8.81 15.45 -2.66
CA GLN A 628 -8.21 16.19 -3.77
C GLN A 628 -8.48 17.69 -3.65
N HIS A 629 -9.72 18.09 -3.36
CA HIS A 629 -10.12 19.48 -3.21
C HIS A 629 -9.35 20.18 -2.08
N MET A 630 -9.31 19.57 -0.89
CA MET A 630 -8.58 20.11 0.26
C MET A 630 -7.07 20.24 -0.02
N LEU A 631 -6.46 19.22 -0.63
CA LEU A 631 -5.03 19.24 -0.94
C LEU A 631 -4.70 20.17 -2.10
N ALA A 632 -5.60 20.36 -3.07
CA ALA A 632 -5.43 21.34 -4.12
C ALA A 632 -5.31 22.75 -3.52
N ALA A 633 -6.18 23.10 -2.56
CA ALA A 633 -6.11 24.37 -1.85
C ALA A 633 -4.82 24.51 -1.03
N MET A 634 -4.46 23.48 -0.25
CA MET A 634 -3.28 23.48 0.62
C MET A 634 -1.97 23.60 -0.17
N LEU A 635 -1.81 22.77 -1.21
CA LEU A 635 -0.58 22.72 -1.99
C LEU A 635 -0.47 23.87 -3.00
N SER A 636 -1.56 24.59 -3.27
CA SER A 636 -1.53 25.83 -4.06
C SER A 636 -1.14 27.06 -3.23
N ASP A 637 -1.20 26.99 -1.89
CA ASP A 637 -0.70 28.04 -1.02
C ASP A 637 0.84 28.00 -0.96
N SER A 638 1.46 28.69 -1.91
CA SER A 638 2.93 28.81 -2.01
C SER A 638 3.61 29.21 -0.70
N LYS A 639 3.00 30.11 0.10
CA LYS A 639 3.59 30.55 1.37
C LYS A 639 3.60 29.43 2.40
N PHE A 640 2.50 28.69 2.49
CA PHE A 640 2.41 27.51 3.35
C PHE A 640 3.43 26.46 2.92
N VAL A 641 3.48 26.12 1.62
CA VAL A 641 4.36 25.05 1.14
C VAL A 641 5.84 25.40 1.32
N GLU A 642 6.26 26.63 0.99
CA GLU A 642 7.63 27.08 1.21
C GLU A 642 8.03 26.98 2.69
N ASN A 643 7.16 27.44 3.59
CA ASN A 643 7.37 27.33 5.02
C ASN A 643 7.40 25.88 5.50
N PHE A 644 6.46 25.04 5.03
CA PHE A 644 6.35 23.64 5.41
C PHE A 644 7.61 22.85 5.02
N VAL A 645 8.05 22.96 3.75
CA VAL A 645 9.22 22.24 3.25
C VAL A 645 10.48 22.66 4.01
N SER A 646 10.66 23.97 4.25
CA SER A 646 11.80 24.48 5.00
C SER A 646 11.80 24.02 6.46
N GLU A 647 10.69 24.18 7.17
CA GLU A 647 10.59 23.85 8.59
C GLU A 647 10.65 22.34 8.83
N SER A 648 10.00 21.52 7.97
CA SER A 648 10.06 20.06 8.04
C SER A 648 11.49 19.55 7.94
N ARG A 649 12.28 20.09 7.01
CA ARG A 649 13.71 19.78 6.88
C ARG A 649 14.48 20.09 8.16
N VAL A 650 14.29 21.28 8.74
CA VAL A 650 14.97 21.71 9.97
C VAL A 650 14.61 20.78 11.14
N ARG A 651 13.33 20.45 11.30
CA ARG A 651 12.86 19.57 12.39
C ARG A 651 13.38 18.15 12.24
N LEU A 652 13.37 17.60 11.02
CA LEU A 652 13.93 16.28 10.73
C LEU A 652 15.44 16.24 11.01
N ALA A 653 16.19 17.24 10.56
CA ALA A 653 17.63 17.37 10.83
C ALA A 653 17.92 17.40 12.34
N ASN A 654 17.22 18.27 13.08
CA ASN A 654 17.37 18.38 14.53
C ASN A 654 17.06 17.06 15.26
N ARG A 655 16.00 16.37 14.84
CA ARG A 655 15.59 15.09 15.44
C ARG A 655 16.59 13.98 15.12
N HIS A 656 17.08 13.90 13.88
CA HIS A 656 18.14 12.98 13.47
C HIS A 656 19.41 13.21 14.29
N ASP A 657 19.90 14.45 14.36
CA ASP A 657 21.10 14.83 15.11
C ASP A 657 20.97 14.55 16.60
N MET A 658 19.79 14.78 17.18
CA MET A 658 19.53 14.43 18.59
C MET A 658 19.67 12.92 18.80
N PHE A 659 19.08 12.12 17.91
CA PHE A 659 19.06 10.68 18.04
C PHE A 659 20.44 10.05 17.81
N THR A 660 21.13 10.41 16.74
CA THR A 660 22.46 9.90 16.39
C THR A 660 23.52 10.29 17.42
N ARG A 661 23.50 11.53 17.95
CA ARG A 661 24.37 11.93 19.07
C ARG A 661 24.05 11.17 20.35
N GLY A 662 22.78 10.90 20.63
CA GLY A 662 22.37 10.08 21.78
C GLY A 662 22.92 8.66 21.72
N LEU A 663 22.90 8.04 20.54
CA LEU A 663 23.47 6.70 20.29
C LEU A 663 25.00 6.70 20.38
N SER A 664 25.67 7.70 19.82
CA SER A 664 27.14 7.77 19.79
C SER A 664 27.74 7.91 21.20
N GLN A 665 27.05 8.56 22.15
CA GLN A 665 27.45 8.63 23.56
C GLN A 665 27.58 7.26 24.25
N VAL A 666 26.89 6.24 23.72
CA VAL A 666 26.98 4.85 24.22
C VAL A 666 27.75 3.95 23.25
N GLY A 667 28.39 4.58 22.27
CA GLY A 667 29.23 3.99 21.24
C GLY A 667 28.45 3.33 20.12
N ILE A 668 27.12 3.45 20.04
CA ILE A 668 26.32 2.87 18.94
C ILE A 668 26.42 3.80 17.73
N GLY A 669 26.78 3.23 16.58
CA GLY A 669 26.82 3.95 15.30
C GLY A 669 25.60 3.65 14.43
N SER A 670 25.49 4.41 13.34
CA SER A 670 24.55 4.17 12.25
C SER A 670 25.25 4.45 10.92
N LEU A 671 24.65 3.99 9.83
CA LEU A 671 24.96 4.51 8.52
C LEU A 671 24.78 6.04 8.53
N GLU A 672 25.72 6.75 7.92
CA GLU A 672 25.57 8.20 7.72
C GLU A 672 24.40 8.43 6.76
N SER A 673 23.37 9.12 7.24
CA SER A 673 22.09 9.27 6.55
C SER A 673 21.64 10.72 6.59
N ASN A 674 20.94 11.14 5.54
CA ASN A 674 20.60 12.54 5.25
C ASN A 674 19.18 12.71 4.71
N ALA A 675 18.36 11.66 4.80
CA ALA A 675 16.96 11.67 4.42
C ALA A 675 16.17 10.62 5.19
N GLY A 676 14.86 10.59 4.97
CA GLY A 676 13.97 9.60 5.57
C GLY A 676 13.50 10.00 6.96
N LEU A 677 12.84 9.05 7.61
CA LEU A 677 12.19 9.22 8.93
C LEU A 677 12.83 8.30 9.99
N PHE A 678 13.99 7.76 9.65
CA PHE A 678 14.66 6.66 10.33
C PHE A 678 16.16 6.70 10.08
N ILE A 679 16.89 5.91 10.88
CA ILE A 679 18.30 5.60 10.67
C ILE A 679 18.51 4.10 10.48
N TRP A 680 19.60 3.75 9.80
CA TRP A 680 20.08 2.37 9.69
C TRP A 680 21.16 2.11 10.74
N MET A 681 20.74 1.60 11.90
CA MET A 681 21.57 1.45 13.10
C MET A 681 22.40 0.16 13.06
N ASP A 682 23.69 0.26 13.42
CA ASP A 682 24.62 -0.88 13.45
C ASP A 682 24.72 -1.45 14.86
N LEU A 683 24.22 -2.67 15.03
CA LEU A 683 24.28 -3.43 16.27
C LEU A 683 25.07 -4.74 16.12
N ARG A 684 25.86 -4.91 15.06
CA ARG A 684 26.60 -6.15 14.77
C ARG A 684 27.44 -6.63 15.94
N ARG A 685 28.08 -5.71 16.67
CA ARG A 685 28.92 -6.02 17.85
C ARG A 685 28.16 -6.61 19.05
N PHE A 686 26.83 -6.48 19.08
CA PHE A 686 25.99 -7.04 20.15
C PHE A 686 25.46 -8.42 19.79
N LEU A 687 25.65 -8.87 18.54
CA LEU A 687 25.34 -10.22 18.17
C LEU A 687 26.36 -11.19 18.78
N LYS A 688 25.87 -12.33 19.26
CA LYS A 688 26.74 -13.41 19.74
C LYS A 688 27.58 -13.97 18.60
N GLU A 689 26.95 -14.15 17.43
CA GLU A 689 27.56 -14.60 16.18
C GLU A 689 26.96 -13.78 15.02
N PRO A 690 27.69 -13.59 13.90
CA PRO A 690 27.19 -12.86 12.73
C PRO A 690 26.18 -13.72 11.94
N THR A 691 25.05 -14.07 12.56
CA THR A 691 23.98 -14.89 11.98
C THR A 691 22.63 -14.22 12.14
N PHE A 692 21.69 -14.45 11.22
CA PHE A 692 20.32 -13.95 11.34
C PHE A 692 19.60 -14.49 12.58
N GLU A 693 19.92 -15.70 13.02
CA GLU A 693 19.39 -16.25 14.28
C GLU A 693 19.83 -15.40 15.49
N SER A 694 21.08 -14.94 15.51
CA SER A 694 21.57 -14.02 16.53
C SER A 694 20.90 -12.64 16.41
N GLU A 695 20.67 -12.14 15.19
CA GLU A 695 19.92 -10.89 14.95
C GLU A 695 18.50 -10.97 15.52
N ILE A 696 17.75 -12.03 15.22
CA ILE A 696 16.38 -12.21 15.73
C ILE A 696 16.36 -12.41 17.24
N THR A 697 17.34 -13.13 17.79
CA THR A 697 17.48 -13.30 19.25
C THR A 697 17.72 -11.96 19.93
N PHE A 698 18.63 -11.14 19.41
CA PHE A 698 18.90 -9.82 19.95
C PHE A 698 17.71 -8.87 19.76
N TRP A 699 17.02 -8.95 18.63
CA TRP A 699 15.80 -8.19 18.36
C TRP A 699 14.70 -8.45 19.41
N LYS A 700 14.51 -9.73 19.79
CA LYS A 700 13.57 -10.09 20.86
C LYS A 700 13.96 -9.49 22.21
N ILE A 701 15.26 -9.30 22.50
CA ILE A 701 15.72 -8.58 23.69
C ILE A 701 15.35 -7.08 23.59
N ILE A 702 15.55 -6.45 22.43
CA ILE A 702 15.17 -5.04 22.21
C ILE A 702 13.67 -4.84 22.47
N ILE A 703 12.82 -5.72 21.92
CA ILE A 703 11.37 -5.63 22.08
C ILE A 703 10.93 -5.94 23.51
N ASN A 704 11.40 -7.04 24.09
CA ASN A 704 10.84 -7.53 25.34
C ASN A 704 11.47 -6.91 26.58
N GLU A 705 12.76 -6.63 26.56
CA GLU A 705 13.50 -6.09 27.71
C GLU A 705 13.72 -4.57 27.61
N ILE A 706 14.18 -4.08 26.45
CA ILE A 706 14.38 -2.64 26.24
C ILE A 706 13.04 -1.93 25.98
N LYS A 707 12.01 -2.68 25.57
CA LYS A 707 10.65 -2.17 25.28
C LYS A 707 10.66 -1.14 24.16
N LEU A 708 11.34 -1.45 23.06
CA LEU A 708 11.35 -0.66 21.83
C LEU A 708 10.96 -1.55 20.65
N ASN A 709 9.95 -1.15 19.87
CA ASN A 709 9.69 -1.79 18.59
C ASN A 709 10.60 -1.15 17.53
N VAL A 710 11.53 -1.93 17.00
CA VAL A 710 12.42 -1.57 15.87
C VAL A 710 12.32 -2.65 14.81
N SER A 711 12.82 -2.41 13.60
CA SER A 711 12.75 -3.42 12.53
C SER A 711 14.12 -4.05 12.25
N PRO A 712 14.26 -5.39 12.28
CA PRO A 712 15.53 -6.07 12.05
C PRO A 712 15.90 -6.06 10.56
N GLY A 713 17.20 -6.10 10.27
CA GLY A 713 17.75 -5.98 8.91
C GLY A 713 17.28 -7.08 7.98
N GLN A 714 17.12 -8.29 8.52
CA GLN A 714 16.54 -9.44 7.80
C GLN A 714 15.18 -9.12 7.19
N SER A 715 14.35 -8.30 7.85
CA SER A 715 13.03 -7.93 7.32
C SER A 715 13.09 -7.07 6.06
N PHE A 716 14.22 -6.41 5.79
CA PHE A 716 14.44 -5.63 4.57
C PHE A 716 15.31 -6.37 3.55
N HIS A 717 15.50 -7.68 3.72
CA HIS A 717 16.38 -8.50 2.88
C HIS A 717 17.84 -8.06 2.91
N CYS A 718 18.29 -7.46 4.02
CA CYS A 718 19.72 -7.18 4.23
C CYS A 718 20.50 -8.50 4.20
N SER A 719 21.58 -8.57 3.42
CA SER A 719 22.44 -9.76 3.30
C SER A 719 23.32 -9.98 4.54
N GLU A 720 23.57 -8.92 5.31
CA GLU A 720 24.40 -8.93 6.50
C GLU A 720 23.53 -8.81 7.78
N PRO A 721 23.64 -9.73 8.76
CA PRO A 721 22.92 -9.62 10.01
C PRO A 721 23.50 -8.52 10.92
N GLY A 722 22.67 -7.95 11.79
CA GLY A 722 23.02 -7.01 12.85
C GLY A 722 22.66 -5.56 12.58
N TRP A 723 21.95 -5.28 11.48
CA TRP A 723 21.42 -3.95 11.16
C TRP A 723 19.96 -3.81 11.58
N TYR A 724 19.55 -2.61 11.96
CA TYR A 724 18.17 -2.33 12.37
C TYR A 724 17.69 -0.97 11.88
N ARG A 725 16.48 -0.90 11.32
CA ARG A 725 15.80 0.38 11.05
C ARG A 725 15.17 0.90 12.33
N VAL A 726 15.45 2.16 12.66
CA VAL A 726 14.88 2.84 13.82
C VAL A 726 14.28 4.17 13.40
N CYS A 727 12.97 4.30 13.53
CA CYS A 727 12.21 5.51 13.18
C CYS A 727 12.24 6.52 14.33
N PHE A 728 12.29 7.81 14.00
CA PHE A 728 12.43 8.89 14.99
C PHE A 728 11.45 10.06 14.83
N ALA A 729 10.64 10.07 13.76
CA ALA A 729 9.80 11.22 13.39
C ALA A 729 8.33 11.11 13.85
N ASN A 730 7.95 10.02 14.52
CA ASN A 730 6.56 9.69 14.89
C ASN A 730 6.22 9.95 16.37
N MET A 731 7.09 10.65 17.11
CA MET A 731 6.94 10.86 18.55
C MET A 731 7.52 12.21 19.00
N ASP A 732 7.15 12.66 20.19
CA ASP A 732 7.68 13.89 20.78
C ASP A 732 9.14 13.73 21.29
N ASP A 733 9.74 14.84 21.71
CA ASP A 733 11.11 14.87 22.21
C ASP A 733 11.24 14.10 23.54
N GLU A 734 10.23 14.17 24.41
CA GLU A 734 10.24 13.47 25.71
C GLU A 734 10.32 11.95 25.53
N THR A 735 9.45 11.40 24.68
CA THR A 735 9.44 9.96 24.34
C THR A 735 10.75 9.55 23.68
N THR A 736 11.32 10.41 22.82
CA THR A 736 12.63 10.17 22.19
C THR A 736 13.75 10.09 23.23
N MET A 737 13.76 11.01 24.20
CA MET A 737 14.73 11.00 25.30
C MET A 737 14.57 9.78 26.21
N ILE A 738 13.34 9.30 26.43
CA ILE A 738 13.08 8.06 27.16
C ILE A 738 13.65 6.85 26.39
N ALA A 739 13.42 6.77 25.07
CA ALA A 739 13.97 5.70 24.24
C ALA A 739 15.52 5.68 24.30
N LEU A 740 16.18 6.82 24.11
CA LEU A 740 17.62 6.95 24.24
C LEU A 740 18.11 6.56 25.65
N ARG A 741 17.39 6.93 26.70
CA ARG A 741 17.72 6.54 28.09
C ARG A 741 17.60 5.02 28.29
N ARG A 742 16.59 4.37 27.71
CA ARG A 742 16.42 2.90 27.76
C ARG A 742 17.59 2.21 27.07
N ILE A 743 17.97 2.64 25.87
CA ILE A 743 19.16 2.14 25.15
C ILE A 743 20.43 2.33 25.98
N LYS A 744 20.65 3.54 26.51
CA LYS A 744 21.82 3.84 27.34
C LYS A 744 21.91 2.97 28.59
N THR A 745 20.77 2.77 29.25
CA THR A 745 20.70 1.91 30.45
C THR A 745 21.05 0.46 30.11
N PHE A 746 20.54 -0.06 28.99
CA PHE A 746 20.85 -1.41 28.52
C PHE A 746 22.35 -1.57 28.24
N VAL A 747 22.94 -0.70 27.41
CA VAL A 747 24.37 -0.78 27.04
C VAL A 747 25.28 -0.70 28.27
N LEU A 748 24.98 0.18 29.23
CA LEU A 748 25.77 0.31 30.47
C LEU A 748 25.64 -0.90 31.40
N LYS A 749 24.47 -1.58 31.42
CA LYS A 749 24.29 -2.83 32.17
C LYS A 749 25.09 -3.96 31.54
N SER A 750 25.05 -4.10 30.20
CA SER A 750 25.79 -5.14 29.47
C SER A 750 27.30 -5.03 29.67
N LYS A 751 27.85 -3.80 29.60
CA LYS A 751 29.29 -3.56 29.90
C LYS A 751 29.67 -3.94 31.33
N LYS A 752 28.81 -3.68 32.32
CA LYS A 752 29.06 -4.06 33.72
C LYS A 752 29.02 -5.58 33.92
N LEU A 753 28.16 -6.28 33.18
CA LEU A 753 28.09 -7.75 33.17
C LEU A 753 29.36 -8.33 32.56
N GLU A 754 29.80 -7.86 31.38
CA GLU A 754 31.06 -8.28 30.76
C GLU A 754 32.26 -8.07 31.70
N ILE A 755 32.41 -6.88 32.30
CA ILE A 755 33.51 -6.60 33.24
C ILE A 755 33.46 -7.50 34.48
N LYS A 756 32.28 -7.85 34.99
CA LYS A 756 32.13 -8.79 36.12
C LYS A 756 32.52 -10.21 35.72
N THR A 757 32.11 -10.67 34.54
CA THR A 757 32.49 -12.01 34.02
C THR A 757 33.98 -12.09 33.75
N THR A 758 34.60 -11.04 33.19
CA THR A 758 36.06 -10.97 33.03
C THR A 758 36.77 -10.94 34.38
N ARG A 759 36.29 -10.18 35.38
CA ARG A 759 36.86 -10.20 36.74
C ARG A 759 36.70 -11.55 37.45
N GLN A 760 35.59 -12.25 37.27
CA GLN A 760 35.41 -13.60 37.81
C GLN A 760 36.35 -14.61 37.13
N MET A 761 36.59 -14.51 35.82
CA MET A 761 37.59 -15.34 35.13
C MET A 761 39.03 -15.05 35.59
N TRP A 762 39.34 -13.79 35.92
CA TRP A 762 40.64 -13.42 36.49
C TRP A 762 40.79 -13.85 37.96
N GLN A 763 39.70 -13.97 38.72
CA GLN A 763 39.71 -14.51 40.08
C GLN A 763 39.76 -16.06 40.11
N SER A 764 39.14 -16.75 39.14
CA SER A 764 39.23 -18.22 39.05
C SER A 764 40.62 -18.73 38.63
N ASN A 765 41.45 -17.89 38.02
CA ASN A 765 42.85 -18.20 37.68
C ASN A 765 43.85 -17.90 38.82
N GLN A 766 43.40 -17.52 40.03
CA GLN A 766 44.28 -17.33 41.20
C GLN A 766 44.29 -18.50 42.21
N HIS A 767 43.80 -19.68 41.82
CA HIS A 767 43.95 -20.90 42.62
C HIS A 767 44.95 -21.90 42.01
N LEU A 768 46.21 -21.47 41.86
CA LEU A 768 47.35 -22.39 41.80
C LEU A 768 47.84 -22.64 43.23
N ARG A 769 47.35 -23.71 43.84
CA ARG A 769 47.88 -24.25 45.10
C ARG A 769 49.24 -24.92 44.83
N LEU A 770 50.28 -24.40 45.48
CA LEU A 770 51.58 -25.08 45.65
C LEU A 770 51.38 -26.38 46.44
N SER A 771 51.62 -27.53 45.82
CA SER A 771 51.74 -28.81 46.51
C SER A 771 53.21 -29.10 46.82
N SER A 772 53.55 -29.13 48.10
CA SER A 772 54.84 -29.63 48.59
C SER A 772 54.91 -31.16 48.50
N ARG A 773 55.92 -31.70 47.82
CA ARG A 773 56.40 -33.07 48.06
C ARG A 773 57.90 -33.03 48.31
N ARG A 774 58.28 -33.61 49.46
CA ARG A 774 59.65 -33.94 49.86
C ARG A 774 60.18 -35.09 49.00
N LEU A 775 61.45 -35.00 48.61
CA LEU A 775 62.35 -36.14 48.49
C LEU A 775 63.79 -35.61 48.63
N ASP A 776 64.50 -36.19 49.60
CA ASP A 776 65.93 -35.99 49.86
C ASP A 776 66.75 -36.55 48.67
N ASP A 777 67.77 -35.83 48.20
CA ASP A 777 69.20 -36.12 48.49
C ASP A 777 70.18 -35.40 47.53
N MET A 778 71.32 -35.00 48.10
CA MET A 778 72.68 -34.84 47.51
C MET A 778 73.06 -33.62 46.62
N LEU A 779 73.77 -32.68 47.27
CA LEU A 779 75.09 -32.08 46.96
C LEU A 779 75.36 -31.24 45.67
N THR A 780 75.55 -29.94 45.92
CA THR A 780 76.59 -28.98 45.41
C THR A 780 76.56 -28.39 43.97
N PRO A 781 77.14 -27.17 43.77
CA PRO A 781 76.65 -26.19 42.78
C PRO A 781 77.66 -25.81 41.69
N HIS A 782 77.21 -25.46 40.46
CA HIS A 782 77.88 -24.52 39.53
C HIS A 782 76.89 -24.13 38.40
N ARG A 783 76.50 -22.86 38.25
CA ARG A 783 77.13 -21.74 37.50
C ARG A 783 76.88 -21.76 35.97
N MET A 784 76.44 -20.59 35.47
CA MET A 784 76.46 -20.04 34.10
C MET A 784 75.25 -20.26 33.17
N SER A 785 74.37 -19.25 33.07
CA SER A 785 74.33 -18.16 32.04
C SER A 785 74.60 -18.52 30.55
N PRO A 786 74.24 -17.64 29.58
CA PRO A 786 73.13 -17.85 28.64
C PRO A 786 73.60 -17.80 27.17
N HIS A 787 72.71 -18.02 26.20
CA HIS A 787 72.59 -17.25 24.95
C HIS A 787 71.58 -17.89 23.98
N SER A 788 70.50 -17.13 23.71
CA SER A 788 69.94 -16.69 22.43
C SER A 788 70.72 -17.05 21.12
N PRO A 789 70.20 -16.78 19.90
CA PRO A 789 68.81 -16.65 19.41
C PRO A 789 68.59 -17.26 17.99
N LEU A 790 67.44 -16.94 17.39
CA LEU A 790 67.18 -16.65 15.95
C LEU A 790 66.40 -17.66 15.09
N ALA A 791 65.33 -17.07 14.53
CA ALA A 791 64.80 -17.16 13.15
C ALA A 791 64.10 -18.46 12.67
N SER A 792 62.76 -18.37 12.56
CA SER A 792 61.94 -18.29 11.32
C SER A 792 62.27 -19.21 10.13
N PRO A 793 61.35 -19.56 9.19
CA PRO A 793 59.87 -19.48 9.14
C PRO A 793 59.25 -20.81 8.62
N LEU A 794 57.97 -20.73 8.23
CA LEU A 794 57.33 -21.41 7.08
C LEU A 794 56.36 -22.59 7.34
N VAL A 795 55.18 -22.41 6.71
CA VAL A 795 54.35 -23.39 5.98
C VAL A 795 53.07 -23.91 6.67
N ARG A 796 51.96 -23.34 6.16
CA ARG A 796 50.74 -23.94 5.62
C ARG A 796 49.88 -24.93 6.43
N ALA A 797 48.59 -24.59 6.33
CA ALA A 797 47.45 -25.41 5.92
C ALA A 797 46.61 -26.11 6.99
N GLN A 798 45.34 -25.71 6.94
CA GLN A 798 44.12 -26.51 7.01
C GLN A 798 43.91 -27.37 8.26
N THR A 799 42.92 -26.98 9.05
CA THR A 799 41.51 -27.38 8.81
C THR A 799 40.57 -26.28 9.27
#